data_AF-A0A6J1ITI5-F1
#
_entry.id   AF-A0A6J1ITI5-F1
#
_cell.length_a   1.000
_cell.length_b   1.000
_cell.length_c   1.000
_cell.angle_alpha   90.00
_cell.angle_beta   90.00
_cell.angle_gamma   90.00
#
_symmetry.space_group_name_H-M   'P 1'
#
loop_
_entity.id
_entity.type
_entity.pdbx_description
1 polymer ?
#
loop_
_entity_poly.entity_id
_entity_poly.type
_entity_poly.pdbx_seq_one_letter_code
_entity_poly.pdbx_strand_id
1 'polypeptide(L)'
;MGSTVESDRKRRHFSTISPAAATAKKAPFLPISEDKKLDVAVLQYQNQKLIQKLEVQKVEYKSLQNKYAHLKEKQEPYDMTVAVVKNCWEELVNGLEKSSVCMRRWRSKQDGEQSIAAVDGSSSSFEDAVLSRLAETGATQSSSSYSSIKHMEEETESPCEKTKTIEQNIEASIENLWYLKDGLHATLLSELPIDDSFRNRTSGDLVKEVRNMRLRVKDFLFKQKVLAKELQNHRDLDAKTKAELKVLKVELESAVAELEDSNSKLTKLRAEHDAAKKAGFPVLNLAGKHSSSSKVRDKQKDLRDMESSLKELKDQAVDRLAELNSLHEGRLKMLRQLSDFRNTMKSVKCLSASQSYLLLRDQIEKLKSEVYEQQALFEKLQVEKDNIIWREKELNVKSNILDVLRRSSTVSDTKINDLEMLIQKRKDEKMSTENKLVEVLKEPGRKKIVSEFRELVSSFPEAMGSMQSQLHKYKEAASDVHSVRADMQSLSSIIDRMEKECEDLSSRSKDQIAETQKLQATVQDLTEVNQDLKLIIDMYRRESTESREVLEARDLEYKAWARVQSLKSSLDERNLESRVKTANEAEAISQQRLAAAEAEIARLRQKLEASKRDLTQLSDVLKSKSDENVAYLSEIETIGQAYDDMQTQNQHLLQQITERDDYNIKLVLEGVRARQLQEIMLIEKQTLEKEVQQANASLVLYEMKAARIEDQFD
;
A
#
# COMPACT_ATOMS: atom_id res chain seq x y z
N MET A 1 14.95 51.64 6.76
CA MET A 1 14.74 52.17 8.12
C MET A 1 15.41 51.20 9.07
N GLY A 2 16.36 51.65 9.92
CA GLY A 2 17.30 50.76 10.64
C GLY A 2 18.37 50.16 9.70
N SER A 3 19.70 50.38 9.81
CA SER A 3 20.56 51.15 10.73
C SER A 3 20.95 50.53 12.08
N THR A 4 22.08 49.80 12.09
CA THR A 4 23.15 49.68 13.11
C THR A 4 24.27 48.77 12.55
N VAL A 5 25.53 48.76 12.98
CA VAL A 5 26.46 49.82 13.44
C VAL A 5 27.90 49.30 13.20
N GLU A 6 28.92 50.17 13.20
CA GLU A 6 30.31 49.81 12.87
C GLU A 6 31.02 48.92 13.91
N SER A 7 32.11 48.27 13.49
CA SER A 7 33.19 47.80 14.39
C SER A 7 34.53 47.74 13.63
N ASP A 8 35.55 48.45 14.13
CA ASP A 8 36.85 48.68 13.48
C ASP A 8 37.97 47.77 14.04
N ARG A 9 39.07 47.65 13.29
CA ARG A 9 40.39 47.06 13.64
C ARG A 9 40.46 45.56 13.97
N LYS A 10 41.32 44.88 13.20
CA LYS A 10 42.62 44.44 13.74
C LYS A 10 43.66 44.17 12.65
N ARG A 11 44.81 44.87 12.71
CA ARG A 11 46.04 44.42 12.04
C ARG A 11 46.54 43.14 12.72
N ARG A 12 47.10 42.22 11.94
CA ARG A 12 48.20 41.37 12.41
C ARG A 12 49.30 41.36 11.34
N HIS A 13 50.47 41.86 11.71
CA HIS A 13 51.70 41.60 10.98
C HIS A 13 52.26 40.26 11.46
N PHE A 14 52.73 39.43 10.54
CA PHE A 14 53.74 38.41 10.86
C PHE A 14 54.77 38.35 9.73
N SER A 15 55.99 38.79 10.07
CA SER A 15 57.23 38.36 9.41
C SER A 15 57.41 36.84 9.66
N THR A 16 58.37 36.10 9.08
CA THR A 16 59.81 36.39 9.04
C THR A 16 60.55 35.33 8.19
N ILE A 17 61.85 35.56 7.94
CA ILE A 17 62.88 34.57 7.53
C ILE A 17 62.83 34.12 6.05
N SER A 18 63.79 34.65 5.28
CA SER A 18 64.44 33.96 4.16
C SER A 18 65.66 33.18 4.68
N PRO A 19 66.21 32.23 3.91
CA PRO A 19 67.63 32.39 3.55
C PRO A 19 68.02 31.91 2.13
N ALA A 20 69.30 32.13 1.80
CA ALA A 20 70.07 31.44 0.75
C ALA A 20 69.70 31.69 -0.73
N ALA A 21 70.07 32.86 -1.26
CA ALA A 21 70.35 33.03 -2.69
C ALA A 21 71.89 32.96 -2.92
N ALA A 22 72.33 32.03 -3.78
CA ALA A 22 73.74 31.91 -4.17
C ALA A 22 74.14 32.91 -5.27
N THR A 23 75.44 33.17 -5.42
CA THR A 23 75.99 34.25 -6.24
C THR A 23 76.05 33.93 -7.74
N ALA A 24 75.47 34.80 -8.58
CA ALA A 24 75.70 34.84 -10.02
C ALA A 24 75.86 36.28 -10.52
N LYS A 25 76.87 36.51 -11.36
CA LYS A 25 77.40 37.84 -11.73
C LYS A 25 76.43 38.65 -12.60
N LYS A 26 76.38 39.97 -12.39
CA LYS A 26 75.76 40.92 -13.36
C LYS A 26 76.60 41.01 -14.64
N ALA A 27 75.91 41.07 -15.77
CA ALA A 27 76.39 41.65 -17.04
C ALA A 27 75.42 42.79 -17.44
N PRO A 28 75.83 43.79 -18.25
CA PRO A 28 75.06 45.01 -18.42
C PRO A 28 73.79 44.81 -19.27
N PHE A 29 72.70 45.47 -18.87
CA PHE A 29 71.47 45.51 -19.64
C PHE A 29 71.60 46.48 -20.83
N LEU A 30 71.29 45.98 -22.03
CA LEU A 30 70.90 46.82 -23.16
C LEU A 30 69.51 47.45 -22.89
N PRO A 31 69.16 48.59 -23.53
CA PRO A 31 67.82 49.15 -23.42
C PRO A 31 66.77 48.17 -23.94
N ILE A 32 65.88 47.71 -23.05
CA ILE A 32 64.75 46.86 -23.42
C ILE A 32 63.71 47.76 -24.12
N SER A 33 63.46 47.48 -25.40
CA SER A 33 62.47 48.19 -26.21
C SER A 33 61.06 48.12 -25.60
N GLU A 34 60.24 49.13 -25.91
CA GLU A 34 58.94 49.30 -25.24
C GLU A 34 57.99 48.14 -25.52
N ASP A 35 58.00 47.58 -26.74
CA ASP A 35 57.26 46.35 -27.09
C ASP A 35 57.51 45.21 -26.08
N LYS A 36 58.76 44.99 -25.69
CA LYS A 36 59.12 43.91 -24.75
C LYS A 36 58.68 44.17 -23.32
N LYS A 37 58.45 45.43 -22.94
CA LYS A 37 57.78 45.77 -21.66
C LYS A 37 56.28 45.54 -21.78
N LEU A 38 55.70 45.83 -22.94
CA LEU A 38 54.28 45.70 -23.23
C LEU A 38 53.87 44.21 -23.28
N ASP A 39 54.65 43.35 -23.95
CA ASP A 39 54.50 41.89 -23.93
C ASP A 39 54.57 41.32 -22.50
N VAL A 40 55.55 41.75 -21.69
CA VAL A 40 55.68 41.31 -20.30
C VAL A 40 54.47 41.74 -19.46
N ALA A 41 53.95 42.96 -19.65
CA ALA A 41 52.75 43.42 -18.97
C ALA A 41 51.50 42.64 -19.40
N VAL A 42 51.35 42.33 -20.70
CA VAL A 42 50.27 41.50 -21.24
C VAL A 42 50.34 40.07 -20.69
N LEU A 43 51.53 39.46 -20.64
CA LEU A 43 51.73 38.13 -20.05
C LEU A 43 51.48 38.12 -18.54
N GLN A 44 51.82 39.19 -17.81
CA GLN A 44 51.49 39.32 -16.39
C GLN A 44 49.98 39.42 -16.18
N TYR A 45 49.27 40.24 -16.97
CA TYR A 45 47.81 40.35 -16.92
C TYR A 45 47.11 39.01 -17.28
N GLN A 46 47.58 38.31 -18.31
CA GLN A 46 47.07 36.99 -18.67
C GLN A 46 47.27 35.96 -17.55
N ASN A 47 48.47 35.90 -16.96
CA ASN A 47 48.73 35.02 -15.81
C ASN A 47 47.87 35.39 -14.59
N GLN A 48 47.69 36.67 -14.28
CA GLN A 48 46.83 37.10 -13.17
C GLN A 48 45.36 36.69 -13.40
N LYS A 49 44.88 36.77 -14.66
CA LYS A 49 43.54 36.32 -15.07
C LYS A 49 43.38 34.79 -15.04
N LEU A 50 44.45 34.04 -15.32
CA LEU A 50 44.48 32.58 -15.15
C LEU A 50 44.49 32.17 -13.67
N ILE A 51 45.24 32.86 -12.82
CA ILE A 51 45.26 32.65 -11.36
C ILE A 51 43.86 32.91 -10.77
N GLN A 52 43.19 33.99 -11.19
CA GLN A 52 41.81 34.27 -10.78
C GLN A 52 40.84 33.15 -11.19
N LYS A 53 40.93 32.64 -12.42
CA LYS A 53 40.13 31.50 -12.88
C LYS A 53 40.41 30.23 -12.06
N LEU A 54 41.67 29.92 -11.79
CA LEU A 54 42.07 28.78 -10.98
C LEU A 54 41.53 28.88 -9.54
N GLU A 55 41.54 30.06 -8.93
CA GLU A 55 41.03 30.20 -7.56
C GLU A 55 39.50 30.09 -7.50
N VAL A 56 38.77 30.61 -8.49
CA VAL A 56 37.33 30.35 -8.66
C VAL A 56 37.06 28.85 -8.79
N GLN A 57 37.78 28.15 -9.67
CA GLN A 57 37.62 26.71 -9.87
C GLN A 57 37.96 25.88 -8.61
N LYS A 58 38.94 26.30 -7.79
CA LYS A 58 39.22 25.67 -6.48
C LYS A 58 38.08 25.86 -5.49
N VAL A 59 37.43 27.03 -5.46
CA VAL A 59 36.28 27.30 -4.60
C VAL A 59 35.07 26.49 -5.05
N GLU A 60 34.81 26.43 -6.36
CA GLU A 60 33.78 25.57 -6.96
C GLU A 60 34.03 24.08 -6.64
N TYR A 61 35.25 23.59 -6.84
CA TYR A 61 35.65 22.22 -6.51
C TYR A 61 35.45 21.89 -5.03
N LYS A 62 35.87 22.76 -4.11
CA LYS A 62 35.60 22.60 -2.66
C LYS A 62 34.10 22.58 -2.37
N SER A 63 33.29 23.41 -3.03
CA SER A 63 31.83 23.39 -2.87
C SER A 63 31.19 22.08 -3.35
N LEU A 64 31.72 21.49 -4.43
CA LEU A 64 31.27 20.20 -4.96
C LEU A 64 31.73 19.03 -4.06
N GLN A 65 32.96 19.08 -3.55
CA GLN A 65 33.49 18.10 -2.60
C GLN A 65 32.68 18.09 -1.29
N ASN A 66 32.32 19.26 -0.76
CA ASN A 66 31.45 19.37 0.41
C ASN A 66 30.03 18.85 0.14
N LYS A 67 29.45 19.15 -1.04
CA LYS A 67 28.15 18.58 -1.46
C LYS A 67 28.20 17.06 -1.59
N TYR A 68 29.27 16.50 -2.14
CA TYR A 68 29.47 15.06 -2.25
C TYR A 68 29.60 14.40 -0.86
N ALA A 69 30.36 14.99 0.05
CA ALA A 69 30.47 14.50 1.43
C ALA A 69 29.10 14.46 2.13
N HIS A 70 28.31 15.55 2.02
CA HIS A 70 26.98 15.63 2.61
C HIS A 70 25.94 14.71 1.95
N LEU A 71 26.08 14.42 0.65
CA LEU A 71 25.27 13.40 -0.03
C LEU A 71 25.63 11.98 0.43
N LYS A 72 26.93 11.70 0.68
CA LYS A 72 27.37 10.41 1.20
C LYS A 72 26.92 10.19 2.65
N GLU A 73 27.07 11.19 3.51
CA GLU A 73 26.53 11.23 4.88
C GLU A 73 25.02 10.96 4.89
N LYS A 74 24.28 11.55 3.93
CA LYS A 74 22.85 11.27 3.74
C LYS A 74 22.54 9.89 3.17
N GLN A 75 23.47 9.23 2.48
CA GLN A 75 23.29 7.88 1.95
C GLN A 75 23.51 6.80 3.01
N GLU A 76 24.46 7.01 3.93
CA GLU A 76 24.82 6.05 4.99
C GLU A 76 23.63 5.44 5.76
N PRO A 77 22.60 6.21 6.22
CA PRO A 77 21.43 5.62 6.86
C PRO A 77 20.51 4.82 5.92
N TYR A 78 20.47 5.14 4.61
CA TYR A 78 19.78 4.30 3.62
C TYR A 78 20.52 3.00 3.37
N ASP A 79 21.86 3.03 3.27
CA ASP A 79 22.66 1.81 3.11
C ASP A 79 22.50 0.88 4.34
N MET A 80 22.46 1.44 5.55
CA MET A 80 22.08 0.70 6.78
C MET A 80 20.66 0.15 6.74
N THR A 81 19.67 0.93 6.28
CA THR A 81 18.27 0.49 6.16
C THR A 81 18.15 -0.66 5.16
N VAL A 82 18.85 -0.57 4.02
CA VAL A 82 18.92 -1.64 3.01
C VAL A 82 19.58 -2.90 3.56
N ALA A 83 20.62 -2.78 4.40
CA ALA A 83 21.23 -3.92 5.08
C ALA A 83 20.26 -4.61 6.06
N VAL A 84 19.49 -3.84 6.85
CA VAL A 84 18.45 -4.40 7.74
C VAL A 84 17.35 -5.10 6.94
N VAL A 85 16.83 -4.46 5.88
CA VAL A 85 15.82 -5.06 4.99
C VAL A 85 16.32 -6.35 4.34
N LYS A 86 17.60 -6.37 3.91
CA LYS A 86 18.24 -7.58 3.37
C LYS A 86 18.27 -8.70 4.41
N ASN A 87 18.68 -8.43 5.65
CA ASN A 87 18.74 -9.44 6.71
C ASN A 87 17.35 -10.03 7.02
N CYS A 88 16.33 -9.17 7.17
CA CYS A 88 14.95 -9.64 7.36
C CYS A 88 14.41 -10.45 6.17
N TRP A 89 14.85 -10.16 4.94
CA TRP A 89 14.50 -10.95 3.77
C TRP A 89 15.17 -12.33 3.77
N GLU A 90 16.46 -12.41 4.16
CA GLU A 90 17.17 -13.68 4.31
C GLU A 90 16.58 -14.53 5.46
N GLU A 91 16.17 -13.93 6.58
CA GLU A 91 15.43 -14.62 7.64
C GLU A 91 14.08 -15.17 7.15
N LEU A 92 13.31 -14.39 6.38
CA LEU A 92 12.03 -14.81 5.80
C LEU A 92 12.20 -15.99 4.83
N VAL A 93 13.19 -15.93 3.94
CA VAL A 93 13.52 -17.03 3.02
C VAL A 93 13.92 -18.29 3.78
N ASN A 94 14.77 -18.17 4.81
CA ASN A 94 15.17 -19.29 5.66
C ASN A 94 13.99 -19.87 6.46
N GLY A 95 13.01 -19.05 6.86
CA GLY A 95 11.77 -19.49 7.51
C GLY A 95 10.83 -20.24 6.55
N LEU A 96 10.70 -19.75 5.32
CA LEU A 96 9.97 -20.43 4.23
C LEU A 96 10.63 -21.76 3.84
N GLU A 97 11.96 -21.80 3.77
CA GLU A 97 12.74 -23.02 3.50
C GLU A 97 12.40 -24.12 4.51
N LYS A 98 12.57 -23.83 5.81
CA LYS A 98 12.24 -24.72 6.93
C LYS A 98 10.78 -25.17 6.90
N SER A 99 9.85 -24.27 6.58
CA SER A 99 8.42 -24.57 6.47
C SER A 99 8.10 -25.49 5.29
N SER A 100 8.77 -25.28 4.14
CA SER A 100 8.59 -26.11 2.94
C SER A 100 9.15 -27.52 3.12
N VAL A 101 10.31 -27.65 3.79
CA VAL A 101 10.92 -28.94 4.18
C VAL A 101 10.04 -29.66 5.21
N CYS A 102 9.41 -28.93 6.14
CA CYS A 102 8.41 -29.48 7.04
C CYS A 102 7.24 -30.08 6.26
N MET A 103 6.58 -29.32 5.38
CA MET A 103 5.46 -29.82 4.55
C MET A 103 5.83 -31.04 3.70
N ARG A 104 7.03 -31.06 3.10
CA ARG A 104 7.57 -32.25 2.38
C ARG A 104 7.64 -33.49 3.29
N ARG A 105 7.91 -33.32 4.58
CA ARG A 105 7.98 -34.40 5.60
C ARG A 105 6.62 -34.84 6.13
N TRP A 106 5.56 -34.04 6.00
CA TRP A 106 4.18 -34.48 6.24
C TRP A 106 3.73 -35.43 5.13
N ARG A 107 3.97 -35.07 3.86
CA ARG A 107 3.65 -35.91 2.70
C ARG A 107 4.20 -37.33 2.84
N SER A 108 5.51 -37.47 3.10
CA SER A 108 6.17 -38.78 3.14
C SER A 108 5.80 -39.66 4.35
N LYS A 109 5.04 -39.14 5.32
CA LYS A 109 4.36 -39.98 6.32
C LYS A 109 3.04 -40.55 5.81
N GLN A 110 2.25 -39.75 5.09
CA GLN A 110 0.90 -40.11 4.69
C GLN A 110 0.88 -41.07 3.48
N ASP A 111 1.81 -40.88 2.53
CA ASP A 111 2.05 -41.82 1.41
C ASP A 111 2.42 -43.24 1.91
N GLY A 112 3.00 -43.36 3.11
CA GLY A 112 3.42 -44.64 3.71
C GLY A 112 2.28 -45.47 4.34
N GLU A 113 1.19 -44.83 4.78
CA GLU A 113 0.07 -45.51 5.44
C GLU A 113 -1.05 -45.92 4.45
N GLN A 114 -1.09 -45.32 3.25
CA GLN A 114 -2.14 -45.60 2.24
C GLN A 114 -1.74 -46.65 1.19
N SER A 115 -0.47 -47.08 1.15
CA SER A 115 0.07 -47.92 0.06
C SER A 115 0.03 -49.45 0.32
N ILE A 116 -0.56 -49.91 1.44
CA ILE A 116 -0.56 -51.33 1.84
C ILE A 116 -1.83 -52.08 1.36
N ALA A 117 -2.82 -51.38 0.80
CA ALA A 117 -4.17 -51.90 0.55
C ALA A 117 -4.57 -52.04 -0.93
N ALA A 118 -3.64 -52.41 -1.82
CA ALA A 118 -3.96 -52.85 -3.19
C ALA A 118 -2.93 -53.89 -3.69
N VAL A 119 -3.40 -55.10 -4.02
CA VAL A 119 -2.60 -56.19 -4.62
C VAL A 119 -3.03 -56.40 -6.07
N ASP A 120 -2.06 -56.74 -6.92
CA ASP A 120 -2.14 -56.99 -8.38
C ASP A 120 -2.57 -55.79 -9.27
N GLY A 121 -1.92 -55.64 -10.43
CA GLY A 121 -2.21 -54.52 -11.35
C GLY A 121 -1.34 -54.31 -12.60
N SER A 122 -0.14 -54.89 -12.67
CA SER A 122 0.76 -54.95 -13.86
C SER A 122 1.48 -53.67 -14.37
N SER A 123 2.62 -53.91 -15.04
CA SER A 123 3.39 -53.03 -15.96
C SER A 123 3.84 -51.63 -15.51
N SER A 124 5.08 -51.54 -15.02
CA SER A 124 5.96 -50.35 -15.19
C SER A 124 7.46 -50.70 -15.12
N SER A 125 7.84 -51.68 -14.31
CA SER A 125 9.24 -51.96 -13.90
C SER A 125 10.23 -52.40 -14.99
N PHE A 126 9.82 -52.55 -16.25
CA PHE A 126 10.73 -52.98 -17.33
C PHE A 126 11.49 -51.82 -17.99
N GLU A 127 10.81 -50.70 -18.27
CA GLU A 127 11.46 -49.56 -18.96
C GLU A 127 12.47 -48.85 -18.05
N ASP A 128 12.13 -48.61 -16.77
CA ASP A 128 13.07 -48.06 -15.78
C ASP A 128 14.32 -48.96 -15.61
N ALA A 129 14.16 -50.29 -15.68
CA ALA A 129 15.27 -51.25 -15.57
C ALA A 129 16.13 -51.37 -16.84
N VAL A 130 15.67 -50.80 -17.97
CA VAL A 130 16.45 -50.63 -19.20
C VAL A 130 17.11 -49.26 -19.24
N LEU A 131 16.37 -48.19 -18.90
CA LEU A 131 16.89 -46.82 -18.83
C LEU A 131 18.03 -46.69 -17.81
N SER A 132 17.91 -47.34 -16.64
CA SER A 132 18.99 -47.37 -15.64
C SER A 132 20.28 -48.00 -16.18
N ARG A 133 20.18 -49.12 -16.90
CA ARG A 133 21.35 -49.81 -17.50
C ARG A 133 21.95 -49.05 -18.68
N LEU A 134 21.14 -48.28 -19.41
CA LEU A 134 21.60 -47.42 -20.49
C LEU A 134 22.38 -46.20 -19.96
N ALA A 135 22.05 -45.73 -18.75
CA ALA A 135 22.82 -44.67 -18.08
C ALA A 135 24.18 -45.17 -17.53
N GLU A 136 24.28 -46.45 -17.15
CA GLU A 136 25.53 -47.06 -16.66
C GLU A 136 26.57 -47.32 -17.78
N THR A 137 26.13 -47.46 -19.04
CA THR A 137 26.99 -47.82 -20.18
C THR A 137 27.55 -46.59 -20.90
N GLY A 138 28.41 -45.83 -20.21
CA GLY A 138 28.93 -44.54 -20.67
C GLY A 138 29.82 -44.61 -21.92
N ALA A 139 29.28 -44.17 -23.07
CA ALA A 139 30.05 -43.96 -24.30
C ALA A 139 29.45 -42.92 -25.28
N THR A 140 29.48 -41.62 -24.94
CA THR A 140 29.69 -40.53 -25.93
C THR A 140 30.07 -39.21 -25.24
N GLN A 141 31.03 -38.48 -25.81
CA GLN A 141 31.37 -37.11 -25.37
C GLN A 141 30.63 -36.08 -26.24
N SER A 142 29.72 -35.30 -25.66
CA SER A 142 29.24 -34.03 -26.21
C SER A 142 28.58 -33.20 -25.10
N SER A 143 29.04 -31.96 -24.93
CA SER A 143 28.67 -31.11 -23.79
C SER A 143 27.29 -30.46 -23.97
N SER A 144 26.26 -31.02 -23.35
CA SER A 144 24.90 -30.44 -23.26
C SER A 144 24.27 -30.74 -21.89
N SER A 145 24.98 -30.42 -20.82
CA SER A 145 24.66 -30.85 -19.46
C SER A 145 23.61 -29.96 -18.78
N TYR A 146 22.33 -30.18 -19.06
CA TYR A 146 21.24 -29.65 -18.23
C TYR A 146 20.94 -30.61 -17.07
N SER A 147 21.35 -30.21 -15.85
CA SER A 147 20.91 -30.72 -14.54
C SER A 147 20.64 -32.23 -14.37
N SER A 148 21.61 -32.98 -13.81
CA SER A 148 21.33 -33.96 -12.76
C SER A 148 22.61 -34.36 -12.02
N ILE A 149 22.82 -33.80 -10.82
CA ILE A 149 23.78 -34.34 -9.85
C ILE A 149 23.05 -34.50 -8.52
N LYS A 150 22.91 -35.75 -8.08
CA LYS A 150 22.68 -36.09 -6.69
C LYS A 150 23.96 -36.73 -6.17
N HIS A 151 24.69 -36.05 -5.29
CA HIS A 151 24.89 -36.47 -3.90
C HIS A 151 25.90 -35.57 -3.20
N MET A 152 25.54 -35.13 -1.99
CA MET A 152 26.44 -34.65 -0.92
C MET A 152 27.44 -33.56 -1.30
N GLU A 153 27.00 -32.31 -1.26
CA GLU A 153 27.83 -31.21 -0.79
C GLU A 153 26.97 -30.28 0.08
N GLU A 154 27.51 -29.87 1.24
CA GLU A 154 26.89 -28.88 2.12
C GLU A 154 27.27 -27.46 1.64
N GLU A 155 26.47 -26.46 2.01
CA GLU A 155 26.80 -25.04 1.85
C GLU A 155 27.22 -24.54 0.45
N THR A 156 26.28 -24.52 -0.52
CA THR A 156 25.84 -23.28 -1.22
C THR A 156 24.86 -23.54 -2.39
N GLU A 157 23.66 -24.09 -2.13
CA GLU A 157 22.54 -23.91 -3.08
C GLU A 157 22.31 -22.40 -3.29
N SER A 158 22.20 -21.95 -4.54
CA SER A 158 22.01 -20.51 -4.79
C SER A 158 20.66 -20.04 -4.25
N PRO A 159 20.50 -18.76 -3.86
CA PRO A 159 19.21 -18.22 -3.43
C PRO A 159 18.08 -18.42 -4.45
N CYS A 160 18.43 -18.51 -5.74
CA CYS A 160 17.49 -18.80 -6.82
C CYS A 160 17.00 -20.26 -6.79
N GLU A 161 17.87 -21.21 -6.48
CA GLU A 161 17.50 -22.63 -6.36
C GLU A 161 16.70 -22.91 -5.10
N LYS A 162 17.10 -22.34 -3.95
CA LYS A 162 16.30 -22.35 -2.71
C LYS A 162 14.88 -21.81 -2.93
N THR A 163 14.74 -20.69 -3.65
CA THR A 163 13.40 -20.14 -3.98
C THR A 163 12.59 -21.13 -4.85
N LYS A 164 13.20 -21.72 -5.89
CA LYS A 164 12.53 -22.70 -6.76
C LYS A 164 12.09 -23.97 -6.01
N THR A 165 12.91 -24.49 -5.09
CA THR A 165 12.56 -25.69 -4.31
C THR A 165 11.46 -25.39 -3.28
N ILE A 166 11.44 -24.19 -2.69
CA ILE A 166 10.33 -23.70 -1.86
C ILE A 166 9.03 -23.61 -2.68
N GLU A 167 9.04 -22.97 -3.84
CA GLU A 167 7.86 -22.84 -4.71
C GLU A 167 7.29 -24.21 -5.10
N GLN A 168 8.14 -25.15 -5.54
CA GLN A 168 7.73 -26.52 -5.91
C GLN A 168 7.16 -27.31 -4.72
N ASN A 169 7.76 -27.17 -3.53
CA ASN A 169 7.25 -27.79 -2.31
C ASN A 169 5.85 -27.25 -1.94
N ILE A 170 5.61 -25.94 -2.12
CA ILE A 170 4.32 -25.30 -1.84
C ILE A 170 3.28 -25.71 -2.88
N GLU A 171 3.60 -25.66 -4.18
CA GLU A 171 2.73 -26.08 -5.29
C GLU A 171 2.21 -27.51 -5.06
N ALA A 172 3.12 -28.47 -4.83
CA ALA A 172 2.76 -29.86 -4.54
C ALA A 172 1.95 -30.03 -3.23
N SER A 173 2.21 -29.22 -2.20
CA SER A 173 1.45 -29.28 -0.94
C SER A 173 0.02 -28.77 -1.11
N ILE A 174 -0.20 -27.74 -1.93
CA ILE A 174 -1.52 -27.22 -2.28
C ILE A 174 -2.32 -28.28 -3.06
N GLU A 175 -1.70 -28.95 -4.03
CA GLU A 175 -2.37 -30.01 -4.79
C GLU A 175 -2.75 -31.21 -3.93
N ASN A 176 -1.86 -31.66 -3.03
CA ASN A 176 -2.15 -32.74 -2.09
C ASN A 176 -3.31 -32.38 -1.13
N LEU A 177 -3.33 -31.16 -0.59
CA LEU A 177 -4.44 -30.68 0.25
C LEU A 177 -5.76 -30.60 -0.52
N TRP A 178 -5.72 -30.29 -1.82
CA TRP A 178 -6.91 -30.35 -2.67
C TRP A 178 -7.38 -31.78 -2.93
N TYR A 179 -6.46 -32.72 -3.16
CA TYR A 179 -6.77 -34.14 -3.35
C TYR A 179 -7.39 -34.77 -2.09
N LEU A 180 -6.79 -34.55 -0.92
CA LEU A 180 -7.36 -34.98 0.37
C LEU A 180 -8.75 -34.37 0.62
N LYS A 181 -8.94 -33.07 0.34
CA LYS A 181 -10.24 -32.41 0.49
C LYS A 181 -11.30 -32.98 -0.46
N ASP A 182 -10.93 -33.30 -1.70
CA ASP A 182 -11.85 -33.87 -2.68
C ASP A 182 -12.20 -35.32 -2.35
N GLY A 183 -11.24 -36.12 -1.88
CA GLY A 183 -11.48 -37.46 -1.35
C GLY A 183 -12.46 -37.45 -0.17
N LEU A 184 -12.20 -36.61 0.85
CA LEU A 184 -13.09 -36.43 1.99
C LEU A 184 -14.50 -35.95 1.57
N HIS A 185 -14.59 -35.04 0.62
CA HIS A 185 -15.88 -34.55 0.11
C HIS A 185 -16.62 -35.61 -0.72
N ALA A 186 -15.91 -36.51 -1.41
CA ALA A 186 -16.50 -37.66 -2.10
C ALA A 186 -17.03 -38.69 -1.10
N THR A 187 -16.24 -39.08 -0.09
CA THR A 187 -16.66 -40.00 0.97
C THR A 187 -17.87 -39.46 1.75
N LEU A 188 -17.87 -38.17 2.09
CA LEU A 188 -19.00 -37.53 2.78
C LEU A 188 -20.27 -37.51 1.89
N LEU A 189 -20.12 -37.37 0.57
CA LEU A 189 -21.25 -37.46 -0.37
C LEU A 189 -21.82 -38.89 -0.49
N SER A 190 -21.00 -39.94 -0.34
CA SER A 190 -21.45 -41.33 -0.35
C SER A 190 -22.06 -41.82 0.97
N GLU A 191 -21.65 -41.25 2.11
CA GLU A 191 -22.16 -41.63 3.45
C GLU A 191 -23.56 -41.08 3.75
N LEU A 192 -23.95 -39.93 3.20
CA LEU A 192 -25.25 -39.31 3.52
C LEU A 192 -26.44 -40.02 2.85
N PRO A 193 -27.62 -40.14 3.52
CA PRO A 193 -28.83 -40.76 2.97
C PRO A 193 -29.32 -40.15 1.65
N ILE A 194 -29.86 -41.01 0.78
CA ILE A 194 -30.18 -40.69 -0.63
C ILE A 194 -31.26 -39.59 -0.77
N ASP A 195 -32.23 -39.54 0.14
CA ASP A 195 -33.46 -38.76 -0.02
C ASP A 195 -33.38 -37.37 0.64
N ASP A 196 -32.78 -36.40 -0.05
CA ASP A 196 -33.08 -34.98 0.17
C ASP A 196 -32.85 -34.12 -1.10
N SER A 197 -33.88 -33.38 -1.50
CA SER A 197 -33.89 -32.42 -2.62
C SER A 197 -32.88 -31.28 -2.44
N PHE A 198 -32.54 -30.92 -1.19
CA PHE A 198 -31.56 -29.89 -0.89
C PHE A 198 -30.13 -30.22 -1.35
N ARG A 199 -29.81 -31.51 -1.59
CA ARG A 199 -28.46 -31.98 -1.97
C ARG A 199 -27.91 -31.31 -3.23
N ASN A 200 -28.76 -31.06 -4.25
CA ASN A 200 -28.28 -30.91 -5.64
C ASN A 200 -28.02 -29.47 -6.14
N ARG A 201 -28.62 -28.43 -5.53
CA ARG A 201 -28.34 -27.03 -5.94
C ARG A 201 -27.16 -26.44 -5.18
N THR A 202 -27.29 -26.37 -3.85
CA THR A 202 -26.34 -25.64 -2.98
C THR A 202 -24.94 -26.24 -2.99
N SER A 203 -24.81 -27.58 -3.05
CA SER A 203 -23.49 -28.24 -3.17
C SER A 203 -22.89 -28.08 -4.57
N GLY A 204 -23.72 -28.18 -5.62
CA GLY A 204 -23.27 -28.11 -7.01
C GLY A 204 -22.64 -26.76 -7.36
N ASP A 205 -23.23 -25.66 -6.89
CA ASP A 205 -22.68 -24.32 -7.13
C ASP A 205 -21.46 -24.02 -6.24
N LEU A 206 -21.42 -24.53 -5.00
CA LEU A 206 -20.22 -24.46 -4.15
C LEU A 206 -19.04 -25.23 -4.75
N VAL A 207 -19.27 -26.43 -5.31
CA VAL A 207 -18.24 -27.23 -5.99
C VAL A 207 -17.76 -26.56 -7.29
N LYS A 208 -18.64 -25.87 -8.03
CA LYS A 208 -18.23 -25.02 -9.17
C LYS A 208 -17.32 -23.88 -8.71
N GLU A 209 -17.67 -23.16 -7.64
CA GLU A 209 -16.87 -22.01 -7.20
C GLU A 209 -15.54 -22.44 -6.56
N VAL A 210 -15.48 -23.56 -5.84
CA VAL A 210 -14.21 -24.17 -5.42
C VAL A 210 -13.34 -24.52 -6.63
N ARG A 211 -13.93 -25.07 -7.72
CA ARG A 211 -13.20 -25.36 -8.96
C ARG A 211 -12.72 -24.09 -9.67
N ASN A 212 -13.53 -23.04 -9.72
CA ASN A 212 -13.15 -21.72 -10.24
C ASN A 212 -11.97 -21.13 -9.46
N MET A 213 -12.02 -21.19 -8.12
CA MET A 213 -10.95 -20.67 -7.26
C MET A 213 -9.65 -21.46 -7.42
N ARG A 214 -9.70 -22.80 -7.57
CA ARG A 214 -8.52 -23.61 -7.92
C ARG A 214 -7.92 -23.23 -9.28
N LEU A 215 -8.76 -23.00 -10.29
CA LEU A 215 -8.33 -22.52 -11.61
C LEU A 215 -7.62 -21.16 -11.51
N ARG A 216 -8.17 -20.21 -10.73
CA ARG A 216 -7.53 -18.90 -10.47
C ARG A 216 -6.19 -19.05 -9.74
N VAL A 217 -6.06 -19.96 -8.78
CA VAL A 217 -4.78 -20.22 -8.09
C VAL A 217 -3.74 -20.83 -9.04
N LYS A 218 -4.13 -21.78 -9.91
CA LYS A 218 -3.21 -22.34 -10.93
C LYS A 218 -2.77 -21.30 -11.97
N ASP A 219 -3.69 -20.45 -12.44
CA ASP A 219 -3.39 -19.32 -13.32
C ASP A 219 -2.45 -18.30 -12.66
N PHE A 220 -2.63 -18.02 -11.36
CA PHE A 220 -1.73 -17.17 -10.57
C PHE A 220 -0.32 -17.77 -10.44
N LEU A 221 -0.19 -19.04 -10.05
CA LEU A 221 1.09 -19.73 -9.93
C LEU A 221 1.82 -19.82 -11.28
N PHE A 222 1.09 -20.06 -12.38
CA PHE A 222 1.64 -20.02 -13.73
C PHE A 222 2.19 -18.62 -14.08
N LYS A 223 1.45 -17.54 -13.77
CA LYS A 223 1.91 -16.16 -13.98
C LYS A 223 3.14 -15.81 -13.15
N GLN A 224 3.20 -16.23 -11.89
CA GLN A 224 4.39 -16.10 -11.05
C GLN A 224 5.61 -16.79 -11.69
N LYS A 225 5.44 -18.01 -12.20
CA LYS A 225 6.48 -18.81 -12.88
C LYS A 225 6.97 -18.16 -14.19
N VAL A 226 6.08 -17.51 -14.94
CA VAL A 226 6.43 -16.72 -16.14
C VAL A 226 7.21 -15.46 -15.74
N LEU A 227 6.73 -14.69 -14.76
CA LEU A 227 7.42 -13.48 -14.27
C LEU A 227 8.80 -13.79 -13.69
N ALA A 228 8.95 -14.89 -12.96
CA ALA A 228 10.24 -15.35 -12.46
C ALA A 228 11.24 -15.67 -13.59
N LYS A 229 10.76 -16.22 -14.71
CA LYS A 229 11.58 -16.46 -15.91
C LYS A 229 11.96 -15.14 -16.60
N GLU A 230 11.02 -14.20 -16.73
CA GLU A 230 11.28 -12.87 -17.31
C GLU A 230 12.36 -12.11 -16.51
N LEU A 231 12.24 -12.12 -15.18
CA LEU A 231 13.23 -11.51 -14.28
C LEU A 231 14.61 -12.20 -14.36
N GLN A 232 14.67 -13.50 -14.62
CA GLN A 232 15.93 -14.20 -14.88
C GLN A 232 16.53 -13.78 -16.23
N ASN A 233 15.72 -13.75 -17.31
CA ASN A 233 16.16 -13.27 -18.63
C ASN A 233 16.79 -11.86 -18.54
N HIS A 234 16.17 -10.95 -17.78
CA HIS A 234 16.70 -9.60 -17.56
C HIS A 234 18.04 -9.57 -16.81
N ARG A 235 18.23 -10.43 -15.80
CA ARG A 235 19.50 -10.57 -15.07
C ARG A 235 20.61 -11.14 -15.95
N ASP A 236 20.28 -12.14 -16.76
CA ASP A 236 21.23 -12.78 -17.68
C ASP A 236 21.65 -11.78 -18.79
N LEU A 237 20.72 -10.93 -19.24
CA LEU A 237 20.99 -9.85 -20.18
C LEU A 237 21.87 -8.75 -19.57
N ASP A 238 21.62 -8.29 -18.33
CA ASP A 238 22.49 -7.32 -17.64
C ASP A 238 23.89 -7.89 -17.39
N ALA A 239 23.99 -9.17 -17.01
CA ALA A 239 25.28 -9.86 -16.87
C ALA A 239 26.05 -9.89 -18.21
N LYS A 240 25.35 -10.11 -19.33
CA LYS A 240 25.92 -10.11 -20.69
C LYS A 240 26.39 -8.72 -21.12
N THR A 241 25.55 -7.67 -21.03
CA THR A 241 25.94 -6.30 -21.40
C THR A 241 27.08 -5.78 -20.53
N LYS A 242 27.11 -6.15 -19.23
CA LYS A 242 28.18 -5.82 -18.29
C LYS A 242 29.48 -6.60 -18.54
N ALA A 243 29.42 -7.74 -19.21
CA ALA A 243 30.60 -8.44 -19.73
C ALA A 243 31.10 -7.77 -21.02
N GLU A 244 30.20 -7.44 -21.96
CA GLU A 244 30.52 -6.73 -23.21
C GLU A 244 31.15 -5.36 -22.94
N LEU A 245 30.63 -4.59 -21.99
CA LEU A 245 31.22 -3.32 -21.54
C LEU A 245 32.63 -3.46 -20.95
N LYS A 246 32.97 -4.60 -20.31
CA LYS A 246 34.34 -4.87 -19.84
C LYS A 246 35.27 -5.16 -21.01
N VAL A 247 34.82 -5.94 -22.01
CA VAL A 247 35.60 -6.24 -23.21
C VAL A 247 35.87 -4.95 -23.99
N LEU A 248 34.84 -4.17 -24.30
CA LEU A 248 34.95 -2.87 -24.99
C LEU A 248 35.84 -1.88 -24.24
N LYS A 249 35.86 -1.91 -22.90
CA LYS A 249 36.78 -1.08 -22.10
C LYS A 249 38.24 -1.50 -22.28
N VAL A 250 38.54 -2.80 -22.28
CA VAL A 250 39.90 -3.32 -22.51
C VAL A 250 40.36 -3.05 -23.95
N GLU A 251 39.47 -3.21 -24.93
CA GLU A 251 39.73 -2.85 -26.32
C GLU A 251 40.04 -1.35 -26.45
N LEU A 252 39.25 -0.47 -25.84
CA LEU A 252 39.51 0.98 -25.82
C LEU A 252 40.84 1.32 -25.15
N GLU A 253 41.17 0.68 -24.02
CA GLU A 253 42.46 0.88 -23.33
C GLU A 253 43.66 0.43 -24.21
N SER A 254 43.52 -0.65 -24.99
CA SER A 254 44.54 -1.06 -25.96
C SER A 254 44.67 -0.08 -27.14
N ALA A 255 43.56 0.39 -27.71
CA ALA A 255 43.57 1.34 -28.83
C ALA A 255 44.15 2.71 -28.44
N VAL A 256 43.95 3.15 -27.19
CA VAL A 256 44.60 4.35 -26.65
C VAL A 256 46.13 4.14 -26.55
N ALA A 257 46.58 2.99 -26.04
CA ALA A 257 48.01 2.69 -25.95
C ALA A 257 48.70 2.60 -27.33
N GLU A 258 48.06 2.00 -28.33
CA GLU A 258 48.55 1.99 -29.73
C GLU A 258 48.64 3.42 -30.31
N LEU A 259 47.63 4.27 -30.02
CA LEU A 259 47.61 5.64 -30.49
C LEU A 259 48.71 6.49 -29.82
N GLU A 260 48.95 6.32 -28.52
CA GLU A 260 50.06 6.97 -27.80
C GLU A 260 51.43 6.57 -28.35
N ASP A 261 51.66 5.28 -28.62
CA ASP A 261 52.91 4.82 -29.25
C ASP A 261 53.06 5.35 -30.68
N SER A 262 51.98 5.39 -31.48
CA SER A 262 51.99 6.00 -32.82
C SER A 262 52.39 7.48 -32.79
N ASN A 263 51.94 8.22 -31.77
CA ASN A 263 52.30 9.62 -31.55
C ASN A 263 53.76 9.76 -31.05
N SER A 264 54.25 8.80 -30.26
CA SER A 264 55.67 8.67 -29.88
C SER A 264 56.58 8.47 -31.11
N LYS A 265 56.10 7.73 -32.11
CA LYS A 265 56.81 7.48 -33.37
C LYS A 265 56.78 8.72 -34.27
N LEU A 266 55.64 9.38 -34.41
CA LEU A 266 55.50 10.63 -35.18
C LEU A 266 56.36 11.77 -34.62
N THR A 267 56.48 11.91 -33.31
CA THR A 267 57.32 12.95 -32.68
C THR A 267 58.81 12.73 -32.93
N LYS A 268 59.28 11.47 -32.95
CA LYS A 268 60.66 11.11 -33.35
C LYS A 268 60.93 11.47 -34.82
N LEU A 269 60.09 11.01 -35.75
CA LEU A 269 60.20 11.31 -37.18
C LEU A 269 60.19 12.83 -37.48
N ARG A 270 59.41 13.61 -36.71
CA ARG A 270 59.37 15.07 -36.83
C ARG A 270 60.69 15.72 -36.41
N ALA A 271 61.29 15.27 -35.31
CA ALA A 271 62.60 15.73 -34.86
C ALA A 271 63.73 15.36 -35.85
N GLU A 272 63.67 14.16 -36.45
CA GLU A 272 64.60 13.71 -37.49
C GLU A 272 64.49 14.56 -38.77
N HIS A 273 63.28 14.84 -39.25
CA HIS A 273 63.03 15.74 -40.38
C HIS A 273 63.56 17.16 -40.10
N ASP A 274 63.28 17.72 -38.94
CA ASP A 274 63.70 19.08 -38.59
C ASP A 274 65.22 19.18 -38.32
N ALA A 275 65.88 18.07 -37.95
CA ALA A 275 67.33 17.96 -37.94
C ALA A 275 67.93 17.88 -39.35
N ALA A 276 67.38 17.04 -40.23
CA ALA A 276 67.83 16.90 -41.63
C ALA A 276 67.73 18.23 -42.40
N LYS A 277 66.67 19.00 -42.14
CA LYS A 277 66.42 20.33 -42.75
C LYS A 277 67.44 21.40 -42.34
N LYS A 278 68.32 21.11 -41.38
CA LYS A 278 69.35 22.02 -40.84
C LYS A 278 70.74 21.82 -41.47
N ALA A 279 70.92 20.82 -42.33
CA ALA A 279 72.16 20.57 -43.07
C ALA A 279 72.00 20.94 -44.55
N GLY A 280 72.73 21.97 -45.01
CA GLY A 280 72.70 22.43 -46.42
C GLY A 280 73.76 21.76 -47.30
N PHE A 281 73.44 21.56 -48.58
CA PHE A 281 74.36 21.01 -49.58
C PHE A 281 75.38 22.05 -50.10
N PRO A 282 76.65 21.69 -50.32
CA PRO A 282 77.65 22.56 -50.94
C PRO A 282 77.63 22.49 -52.49
N VAL A 283 78.06 23.57 -53.15
CA VAL A 283 78.24 23.66 -54.61
C VAL A 283 79.70 23.96 -54.93
N LEU A 284 80.25 23.31 -55.96
CA LEU A 284 81.64 23.49 -56.42
C LEU A 284 81.69 24.40 -57.66
N ASN A 285 82.75 25.21 -57.74
CA ASN A 285 83.13 25.97 -58.94
C ASN A 285 84.54 25.58 -59.37
N LEU A 286 84.78 25.43 -60.68
CA LEU A 286 86.05 25.02 -61.25
C LEU A 286 86.38 25.90 -62.47
N ALA A 287 87.55 26.53 -62.51
CA ALA A 287 87.96 27.40 -63.61
C ALA A 287 89.48 27.28 -63.86
N GLY A 288 89.86 26.84 -65.06
CA GLY A 288 91.25 26.69 -65.52
C GLY A 288 91.63 27.72 -66.58
N LYS A 289 92.93 28.07 -66.65
CA LYS A 289 93.49 28.99 -67.65
C LYS A 289 93.99 28.22 -68.88
N HIS A 290 93.92 28.84 -70.06
CA HIS A 290 94.73 28.48 -71.22
C HIS A 290 95.56 29.67 -71.70
N SER A 291 96.78 29.38 -72.16
CA SER A 291 97.73 30.32 -72.79
C SER A 291 97.82 30.05 -74.29
N SER A 292 98.24 31.06 -75.06
CA SER A 292 98.07 31.09 -76.52
C SER A 292 99.38 31.04 -77.32
N SER A 293 99.35 30.39 -78.50
CA SER A 293 99.66 31.03 -79.82
C SER A 293 100.20 30.05 -80.87
N SER A 294 99.70 30.12 -82.12
CA SER A 294 100.52 29.96 -83.36
C SER A 294 99.78 30.32 -84.68
N LYS A 295 100.04 31.53 -85.20
CA LYS A 295 100.16 31.81 -86.66
C LYS A 295 99.08 31.30 -87.65
N VAL A 296 97.99 32.07 -87.76
CA VAL A 296 97.29 32.49 -89.02
C VAL A 296 96.69 31.42 -89.97
N ARG A 297 97.38 30.31 -90.29
CA ARG A 297 96.76 29.18 -91.01
C ARG A 297 95.68 28.51 -90.14
N ASP A 298 95.90 28.51 -88.82
CA ASP A 298 94.88 28.19 -87.83
C ASP A 298 93.64 29.07 -88.00
N LYS A 299 93.73 30.39 -88.20
CA LYS A 299 92.55 31.28 -88.26
C LYS A 299 91.46 30.86 -89.28
N GLN A 300 91.81 30.24 -90.41
CA GLN A 300 90.84 29.74 -91.42
C GLN A 300 90.27 28.35 -91.06
N LYS A 301 90.94 27.64 -90.16
CA LYS A 301 90.46 26.42 -89.50
C LYS A 301 89.63 26.81 -88.28
N ASP A 302 90.17 27.61 -87.35
CA ASP A 302 89.48 28.22 -86.21
C ASP A 302 88.14 28.84 -86.61
N LEU A 303 88.07 29.57 -87.73
CA LEU A 303 86.79 30.12 -88.21
C LEU A 303 85.77 29.04 -88.59
N ARG A 304 86.19 27.94 -89.23
CA ARG A 304 85.30 26.82 -89.56
C ARG A 304 84.97 25.95 -88.35
N ASP A 305 85.92 25.75 -87.45
CA ASP A 305 85.74 25.05 -86.18
C ASP A 305 84.82 25.88 -85.24
N MET A 306 84.85 27.22 -85.32
CA MET A 306 83.91 28.14 -84.68
C MET A 306 82.56 28.21 -85.38
N GLU A 307 82.49 28.12 -86.71
CA GLU A 307 81.22 28.01 -87.46
C GLU A 307 80.52 26.67 -87.17
N SER A 308 81.25 25.56 -87.09
CA SER A 308 80.69 24.28 -86.67
C SER A 308 80.27 24.31 -85.19
N SER A 309 81.07 24.91 -84.31
CA SER A 309 80.69 25.10 -82.89
C SER A 309 79.46 26.01 -82.75
N LEU A 310 79.34 27.07 -83.55
CA LEU A 310 78.16 27.94 -83.57
C LEU A 310 76.93 27.26 -84.18
N LYS A 311 77.12 26.31 -85.10
CA LYS A 311 76.03 25.47 -85.60
C LYS A 311 75.59 24.47 -84.53
N GLU A 312 76.53 23.73 -83.94
CA GLU A 312 76.24 22.77 -82.87
C GLU A 312 75.57 23.45 -81.67
N LEU A 313 76.03 24.63 -81.24
CA LEU A 313 75.39 25.41 -80.18
C LEU A 313 73.98 25.91 -80.56
N LYS A 314 73.69 26.15 -81.84
CA LYS A 314 72.33 26.47 -82.31
C LYS A 314 71.45 25.23 -82.32
N ASP A 315 71.94 24.11 -82.82
CA ASP A 315 71.22 22.85 -82.88
C ASP A 315 70.90 22.37 -81.43
N GLN A 316 71.88 22.39 -80.52
CA GLN A 316 71.68 22.18 -79.06
C GLN A 316 70.72 23.19 -78.41
N ALA A 317 70.61 24.41 -78.91
CA ALA A 317 69.65 25.40 -78.40
C ALA A 317 68.22 25.15 -78.91
N VAL A 318 68.08 24.64 -80.14
CA VAL A 318 66.81 24.16 -80.69
C VAL A 318 66.33 22.92 -79.93
N ASP A 319 67.21 21.96 -79.67
CA ASP A 319 66.89 20.74 -78.91
C ASP A 319 66.44 21.08 -77.48
N ARG A 320 67.20 21.91 -76.75
CA ARG A 320 66.80 22.40 -75.42
C ARG A 320 65.47 23.16 -75.43
N LEU A 321 65.14 23.86 -76.52
CA LEU A 321 63.87 24.57 -76.65
C LEU A 321 62.71 23.59 -76.96
N ALA A 322 62.96 22.52 -77.70
CA ALA A 322 62.01 21.43 -77.90
C ALA A 322 61.76 20.64 -76.60
N GLU A 323 62.82 20.31 -75.84
CA GLU A 323 62.71 19.74 -74.49
C GLU A 323 61.86 20.63 -73.57
N LEU A 324 62.18 21.93 -73.50
CA LEU A 324 61.45 22.89 -72.66
C LEU A 324 59.96 22.98 -73.04
N ASN A 325 59.65 22.96 -74.33
CA ASN A 325 58.27 22.94 -74.81
C ASN A 325 57.54 21.64 -74.41
N SER A 326 58.19 20.48 -74.54
CA SER A 326 57.60 19.19 -74.13
C SER A 326 57.32 19.13 -72.63
N LEU A 327 58.23 19.68 -71.81
CA LEU A 327 58.06 19.82 -70.36
C LEU A 327 56.95 20.81 -70.00
N HIS A 328 56.80 21.89 -70.78
CA HIS A 328 55.70 22.84 -70.62
C HIS A 328 54.34 22.19 -70.94
N GLU A 329 54.24 21.40 -72.01
CA GLU A 329 53.02 20.68 -72.36
C GLU A 329 52.67 19.60 -71.32
N GLY A 330 53.67 18.86 -70.82
CA GLY A 330 53.51 17.94 -69.68
C GLY A 330 52.99 18.66 -68.43
N ARG A 331 53.51 19.84 -68.11
CA ARG A 331 53.03 20.70 -67.02
C ARG A 331 51.58 21.17 -67.25
N LEU A 332 51.21 21.57 -68.46
CA LEU A 332 49.83 21.95 -68.79
C LEU A 332 48.85 20.77 -68.63
N LYS A 333 49.26 19.55 -69.00
CA LYS A 333 48.48 18.33 -68.81
C LYS A 333 48.23 18.04 -67.33
N MET A 334 49.26 18.13 -66.48
CA MET A 334 49.11 17.99 -65.03
C MET A 334 48.22 19.10 -64.43
N LEU A 335 48.33 20.35 -64.90
CA LEU A 335 47.48 21.46 -64.43
C LEU A 335 46.00 21.27 -64.78
N ARG A 336 45.68 20.66 -65.94
CA ARG A 336 44.30 20.25 -66.25
C ARG A 336 43.82 19.17 -65.28
N GLN A 337 44.56 18.08 -65.11
CA GLN A 337 44.20 17.01 -64.18
C GLN A 337 43.99 17.52 -62.74
N LEU A 338 44.85 18.41 -62.25
CA LEU A 338 44.70 19.05 -60.94
C LEU A 338 43.47 19.96 -60.86
N SER A 339 43.11 20.65 -61.94
CA SER A 339 41.85 21.40 -62.03
C SER A 339 40.63 20.47 -61.98
N ASP A 340 40.67 19.34 -62.69
CA ASP A 340 39.58 18.37 -62.74
C ASP A 340 39.36 17.70 -61.38
N PHE A 341 40.43 17.24 -60.71
CA PHE A 341 40.37 16.75 -59.33
C PHE A 341 39.89 17.83 -58.34
N ARG A 342 40.30 19.08 -58.52
CA ARG A 342 39.81 20.20 -57.69
C ARG A 342 38.32 20.46 -57.90
N ASN A 343 37.83 20.29 -59.13
CA ASN A 343 36.41 20.49 -59.46
C ASN A 343 35.54 19.34 -58.95
N THR A 344 35.98 18.08 -59.05
CA THR A 344 35.24 16.93 -58.49
C THR A 344 35.21 16.96 -56.95
N MET A 345 36.31 17.32 -56.28
CA MET A 345 36.31 17.48 -54.82
C MET A 345 35.49 18.70 -54.35
N LYS A 346 35.42 19.77 -55.14
CA LYS A 346 34.58 20.94 -54.82
C LYS A 346 33.10 20.74 -55.10
N SER A 347 32.72 19.82 -55.99
CA SER A 347 31.31 19.60 -56.31
C SER A 347 30.62 18.86 -55.16
N VAL A 348 29.97 19.64 -54.29
CA VAL A 348 29.19 19.14 -53.14
C VAL A 348 28.24 17.99 -53.52
N LYS A 349 27.67 18.04 -54.74
CA LYS A 349 26.83 16.95 -55.30
C LYS A 349 27.55 15.60 -55.41
N CYS A 350 28.84 15.59 -55.75
CA CYS A 350 29.65 14.37 -55.84
C CYS A 350 30.07 13.87 -54.45
N LEU A 351 30.32 14.78 -53.50
CA LEU A 351 30.53 14.40 -52.10
C LEU A 351 29.26 13.79 -51.49
N SER A 352 28.09 14.40 -51.72
CA SER A 352 26.81 13.89 -51.22
C SER A 352 26.31 12.63 -51.92
N ALA A 353 26.77 12.36 -53.15
CA ALA A 353 26.53 11.12 -53.87
C ALA A 353 27.61 10.06 -53.64
N SER A 354 28.63 10.33 -52.81
CA SER A 354 29.65 9.35 -52.45
C SER A 354 29.06 8.27 -51.55
N GLN A 355 29.37 7.00 -51.85
CA GLN A 355 28.88 5.85 -51.09
C GLN A 355 29.16 5.98 -49.58
N SER A 356 30.32 6.51 -49.20
CA SER A 356 30.69 6.72 -47.79
C SER A 356 29.82 7.79 -47.10
N TYR A 357 29.36 8.80 -47.84
CA TYR A 357 28.47 9.84 -47.30
C TYR A 357 27.03 9.32 -47.16
N LEU A 358 26.56 8.53 -48.13
CA LEU A 358 25.25 7.88 -48.06
C LEU A 358 25.19 6.90 -46.88
N LEU A 359 26.18 6.02 -46.73
CA LEU A 359 26.29 5.10 -45.59
C LEU A 359 26.30 5.85 -44.24
N LEU A 360 27.05 6.95 -44.13
CA LEU A 360 27.07 7.77 -42.91
C LEU A 360 25.71 8.45 -42.65
N ARG A 361 25.05 8.95 -43.69
CA ARG A 361 23.70 9.53 -43.58
C ARG A 361 22.68 8.51 -43.12
N ASP A 362 22.70 7.30 -43.68
CA ASP A 362 21.73 6.25 -43.36
C ASP A 362 21.99 5.67 -41.95
N GLN A 363 23.26 5.62 -41.50
CA GLN A 363 23.61 5.35 -40.10
C GLN A 363 23.09 6.44 -39.15
N ILE A 364 23.25 7.73 -39.51
CA ILE A 364 22.71 8.86 -38.73
C ILE A 364 21.18 8.78 -38.63
N GLU A 365 20.49 8.45 -39.73
CA GLU A 365 19.02 8.33 -39.71
C GLU A 365 18.54 7.14 -38.89
N LYS A 366 19.25 5.99 -38.95
CA LYS A 366 18.98 4.85 -38.06
C LYS A 366 19.13 5.25 -36.59
N LEU A 367 20.22 5.92 -36.23
CA LEU A 367 20.48 6.36 -34.86
C LEU A 367 19.42 7.36 -34.36
N LYS A 368 18.86 8.21 -35.24
CA LYS A 368 17.70 9.05 -34.87
C LYS A 368 16.45 8.22 -34.58
N SER A 369 16.10 7.25 -35.44
CA SER A 369 14.94 6.38 -35.19
C SER A 369 15.10 5.61 -33.87
N GLU A 370 16.30 5.11 -33.59
CA GLU A 370 16.62 4.41 -32.34
C GLU A 370 16.49 5.36 -31.13
N VAL A 371 16.92 6.62 -31.23
CA VAL A 371 16.69 7.66 -30.20
C VAL A 371 15.20 7.96 -30.00
N TYR A 372 14.40 8.03 -31.07
CA TYR A 372 12.94 8.24 -30.95
C TYR A 372 12.22 7.04 -30.32
N GLU A 373 12.65 5.81 -30.62
CA GLU A 373 12.14 4.59 -29.98
C GLU A 373 12.49 4.57 -28.47
N GLN A 374 13.73 4.91 -28.11
CA GLN A 374 14.14 5.03 -26.70
C GLN A 374 13.38 6.15 -25.97
N GLN A 375 13.12 7.29 -26.61
CA GLN A 375 12.26 8.34 -26.04
C GLN A 375 10.83 7.83 -25.80
N ALA A 376 10.23 7.12 -26.77
CA ALA A 376 8.89 6.55 -26.63
C ALA A 376 8.81 5.43 -25.57
N LEU A 377 9.92 4.73 -25.28
CA LEU A 377 10.02 3.81 -24.15
C LEU A 377 10.14 4.56 -22.81
N PHE A 378 10.95 5.62 -22.75
CA PHE A 378 11.08 6.47 -21.57
C PHE A 378 9.74 7.13 -21.17
N GLU A 379 8.99 7.66 -22.14
CA GLU A 379 7.67 8.25 -21.89
C GLU A 379 6.67 7.22 -21.33
N LYS A 380 6.69 5.97 -21.83
CA LYS A 380 5.88 4.87 -21.27
C LYS A 380 6.28 4.53 -19.83
N LEU A 381 7.59 4.38 -19.56
CA LEU A 381 8.11 4.11 -18.22
C LEU A 381 7.78 5.24 -17.23
N GLN A 382 7.77 6.50 -17.69
CA GLN A 382 7.39 7.62 -16.84
C GLN A 382 5.89 7.58 -16.47
N VAL A 383 5.01 7.22 -17.41
CA VAL A 383 3.58 6.98 -17.14
C VAL A 383 3.37 5.77 -16.23
N GLU A 384 4.13 4.69 -16.41
CA GLU A 384 4.09 3.52 -15.53
C GLU A 384 4.51 3.85 -14.09
N LYS A 385 5.61 4.60 -13.93
CA LYS A 385 6.09 5.11 -12.63
C LYS A 385 5.02 5.98 -11.94
N ASP A 386 4.34 6.87 -12.67
CA ASP A 386 3.27 7.71 -12.11
C ASP A 386 2.02 6.90 -11.75
N ASN A 387 1.69 5.83 -12.51
CA ASN A 387 0.65 4.87 -12.14
C ASN A 387 1.00 4.07 -10.87
N ILE A 388 2.26 3.65 -10.71
CA ILE A 388 2.74 2.96 -9.51
C ILE A 388 2.61 3.86 -8.28
N ILE A 389 3.01 5.13 -8.36
CA ILE A 389 2.82 6.13 -7.29
C ILE A 389 1.34 6.33 -6.94
N TRP A 390 0.44 6.22 -7.93
CA TRP A 390 -1.01 6.26 -7.67
C TRP A 390 -1.51 5.01 -6.93
N ARG A 391 -1.06 3.81 -7.33
CA ARG A 391 -1.38 2.55 -6.65
C ARG A 391 -0.82 2.48 -5.24
N GLU A 392 0.38 3.00 -5.00
CA GLU A 392 0.97 3.12 -3.66
C GLU A 392 0.09 3.98 -2.74
N LYS A 393 -0.36 5.15 -3.22
CA LYS A 393 -1.30 6.00 -2.47
C LYS A 393 -2.64 5.32 -2.21
N GLU A 394 -3.18 4.60 -3.19
CA GLU A 394 -4.40 3.80 -3.04
C GLU A 394 -4.25 2.70 -1.96
N LEU A 395 -3.12 2.00 -1.95
CA LEU A 395 -2.80 0.97 -0.96
C LEU A 395 -2.57 1.56 0.44
N ASN A 396 -1.91 2.71 0.54
CA ASN A 396 -1.74 3.43 1.81
C ASN A 396 -3.10 3.84 2.40
N VAL A 397 -4.00 4.42 1.60
CA VAL A 397 -5.38 4.73 2.05
C VAL A 397 -6.12 3.47 2.50
N LYS A 398 -5.98 2.35 1.79
CA LYS A 398 -6.56 1.06 2.20
C LYS A 398 -5.97 0.54 3.52
N SER A 399 -4.66 0.70 3.76
CA SER A 399 -4.03 0.33 5.03
C SER A 399 -4.57 1.16 6.20
N ASN A 400 -4.66 2.49 6.03
CA ASN A 400 -5.22 3.38 7.04
C ASN A 400 -6.68 3.02 7.39
N ILE A 401 -7.50 2.66 6.39
CA ILE A 401 -8.86 2.17 6.60
C ILE A 401 -8.85 0.83 7.39
N LEU A 402 -7.97 -0.10 7.05
CA LEU A 402 -7.83 -1.38 7.78
C LEU A 402 -7.38 -1.17 9.24
N ASP A 403 -6.48 -0.22 9.51
CA ASP A 403 -6.04 0.08 10.87
C ASP A 403 -7.10 0.81 11.71
N VAL A 404 -7.93 1.66 11.08
CA VAL A 404 -9.14 2.22 11.72
C VAL A 404 -10.15 1.11 12.03
N LEU A 405 -10.37 0.17 11.12
CA LEU A 405 -11.25 -0.98 11.34
C LEU A 405 -10.73 -1.91 12.44
N ARG A 406 -9.41 -2.17 12.50
CA ARG A 406 -8.78 -2.93 13.60
C ARG A 406 -8.98 -2.26 14.94
N ARG A 407 -8.71 -0.95 15.04
CA ARG A 407 -8.95 -0.17 16.28
C ARG A 407 -10.43 -0.22 16.70
N SER A 408 -11.35 -0.09 15.74
CA SER A 408 -12.80 -0.20 15.97
C SER A 408 -13.23 -1.59 16.45
N SER A 409 -12.62 -2.66 15.92
CA SER A 409 -12.78 -4.03 16.46
C SER A 409 -12.31 -4.06 17.91
N THR A 410 -11.06 -3.71 18.19
CA THR A 410 -10.51 -3.82 19.56
C THR A 410 -11.30 -3.05 20.61
N VAL A 411 -11.90 -1.90 20.25
CA VAL A 411 -12.79 -1.13 21.15
C VAL A 411 -14.16 -1.79 21.32
N SER A 412 -14.64 -2.50 20.31
CA SER A 412 -15.85 -3.34 20.40
C SER A 412 -15.58 -4.59 21.25
N ASP A 413 -14.43 -5.22 21.06
CA ASP A 413 -13.98 -6.42 21.76
C ASP A 413 -13.76 -6.14 23.26
N THR A 414 -13.12 -5.02 23.63
CA THR A 414 -13.02 -4.60 25.04
C THR A 414 -14.39 -4.33 25.64
N LYS A 415 -15.31 -3.70 24.90
CA LYS A 415 -16.67 -3.42 25.36
C LYS A 415 -17.53 -4.68 25.51
N ILE A 416 -17.28 -5.72 24.71
CA ILE A 416 -17.88 -7.05 24.89
C ILE A 416 -17.36 -7.66 26.19
N ASN A 417 -16.04 -7.66 26.42
CA ASN A 417 -15.44 -8.17 27.66
C ASN A 417 -15.97 -7.44 28.91
N ASP A 418 -16.13 -6.11 28.86
CA ASP A 418 -16.72 -5.30 29.95
C ASP A 418 -18.17 -5.71 30.24
N LEU A 419 -18.96 -5.98 29.20
CA LEU A 419 -20.35 -6.43 29.31
C LEU A 419 -20.44 -7.87 29.84
N GLU A 420 -19.55 -8.77 29.42
CA GLU A 420 -19.47 -10.13 29.95
C GLU A 420 -19.08 -10.14 31.44
N MET A 421 -18.10 -9.31 31.83
CA MET A 421 -17.72 -9.09 33.24
C MET A 421 -18.87 -8.52 34.07
N LEU A 422 -19.66 -7.58 33.53
CA LEU A 422 -20.86 -7.07 34.17
C LEU A 422 -21.96 -8.15 34.31
N ILE A 423 -22.18 -8.96 33.27
CA ILE A 423 -23.15 -10.07 33.29
C ILE A 423 -22.75 -11.11 34.34
N GLN A 424 -21.48 -11.50 34.39
CA GLN A 424 -20.97 -12.46 35.37
C GLN A 424 -21.07 -11.88 36.79
N LYS A 425 -20.71 -10.62 37.02
CA LYS A 425 -20.92 -9.94 38.30
C LYS A 425 -22.39 -9.95 38.74
N ARG A 426 -23.33 -9.64 37.83
CA ARG A 426 -24.78 -9.69 38.13
C ARG A 426 -25.28 -11.09 38.44
N LYS A 427 -24.71 -12.11 37.79
CA LYS A 427 -24.99 -13.52 38.06
C LYS A 427 -24.51 -13.93 39.47
N ASP A 428 -23.32 -13.49 39.87
CA ASP A 428 -22.76 -13.77 41.21
C ASP A 428 -23.49 -13.00 42.32
N GLU A 429 -23.89 -11.74 42.04
CA GLU A 429 -24.80 -10.98 42.91
C GLU A 429 -26.15 -11.71 43.08
N LYS A 430 -26.77 -12.21 41.99
CA LYS A 430 -27.98 -13.03 42.07
C LYS A 430 -27.76 -14.25 42.95
N MET A 431 -26.74 -15.06 42.67
CA MET A 431 -26.42 -16.27 43.46
C MET A 431 -26.22 -15.94 44.95
N SER A 432 -25.59 -14.80 45.28
CA SER A 432 -25.48 -14.32 46.67
C SER A 432 -26.85 -14.03 47.30
N THR A 433 -27.75 -13.34 46.59
CA THR A 433 -29.11 -13.06 47.09
C THR A 433 -29.99 -14.32 47.21
N GLU A 434 -29.83 -15.26 46.28
CA GLU A 434 -30.60 -16.51 46.22
C GLU A 434 -30.15 -17.46 47.34
N ASN A 435 -28.85 -17.57 47.60
CA ASN A 435 -28.31 -18.26 48.77
C ASN A 435 -28.78 -17.62 50.09
N LYS A 436 -28.77 -16.29 50.20
CA LYS A 436 -29.29 -15.57 51.38
C LYS A 436 -30.79 -15.84 51.60
N LEU A 437 -31.58 -15.88 50.53
CA LEU A 437 -33.00 -16.24 50.59
C LEU A 437 -33.19 -17.68 51.08
N VAL A 438 -32.37 -18.62 50.61
CA VAL A 438 -32.38 -20.02 51.06
C VAL A 438 -32.02 -20.15 52.55
N GLU A 439 -31.02 -19.42 53.06
CA GLU A 439 -30.73 -19.38 54.51
C GLU A 439 -31.90 -18.79 55.31
N VAL A 440 -32.48 -17.68 54.85
CA VAL A 440 -33.65 -17.02 55.46
C VAL A 440 -34.93 -17.90 55.40
N LEU A 441 -34.97 -18.92 54.55
CA LEU A 441 -36.01 -19.96 54.51
C LEU A 441 -35.69 -21.18 55.40
N LYS A 442 -34.44 -21.35 55.85
CA LYS A 442 -34.04 -22.43 56.78
C LYS A 442 -34.38 -22.11 58.24
N GLU A 443 -34.52 -20.82 58.60
CA GLU A 443 -34.79 -20.33 59.95
C GLU A 443 -35.89 -21.12 60.69
N PRO A 444 -35.60 -21.73 61.86
CA PRO A 444 -36.55 -22.63 62.54
C PRO A 444 -37.89 -21.96 62.91
N GLY A 445 -37.87 -20.72 63.39
CA GLY A 445 -39.09 -19.98 63.74
C GLY A 445 -39.99 -19.72 62.53
N ARG A 446 -39.39 -19.46 61.35
CA ARG A 446 -40.14 -19.19 60.12
C ARG A 446 -40.81 -20.44 59.56
N LYS A 447 -40.23 -21.63 59.75
CA LYS A 447 -40.89 -22.90 59.44
C LYS A 447 -42.16 -23.12 60.27
N LYS A 448 -42.13 -22.77 61.57
CA LYS A 448 -43.31 -22.84 62.45
C LYS A 448 -44.43 -21.90 61.98
N ILE A 449 -44.08 -20.65 61.66
CA ILE A 449 -45.00 -19.67 61.09
C ILE A 449 -45.59 -20.16 59.75
N VAL A 450 -44.79 -20.80 58.89
CA VAL A 450 -45.27 -21.37 57.62
C VAL A 450 -46.16 -22.61 57.80
N SER A 451 -45.97 -23.42 58.85
CA SER A 451 -46.96 -24.46 59.20
C SER A 451 -48.26 -23.86 59.74
N GLU A 452 -48.18 -22.86 60.63
CA GLU A 452 -49.35 -22.18 61.20
C GLU A 452 -50.18 -21.48 60.09
N PHE A 453 -49.53 -20.79 59.15
CA PHE A 453 -50.21 -20.23 57.97
C PHE A 453 -50.77 -21.31 57.03
N ARG A 454 -50.10 -22.44 56.87
CA ARG A 454 -50.62 -23.56 56.05
C ARG A 454 -51.89 -24.13 56.67
N GLU A 455 -51.92 -24.31 57.98
CA GLU A 455 -53.06 -24.82 58.76
C GLU A 455 -54.24 -23.83 58.73
N LEU A 456 -53.96 -22.53 58.83
CA LEU A 456 -54.95 -21.45 58.66
C LEU A 456 -55.54 -21.42 57.23
N VAL A 457 -54.71 -21.62 56.20
CA VAL A 457 -55.17 -21.71 54.80
C VAL A 457 -55.92 -23.02 54.53
N SER A 458 -55.56 -24.13 55.18
CA SER A 458 -56.22 -25.42 55.04
C SER A 458 -57.59 -25.50 55.72
N SER A 459 -57.84 -24.70 56.76
CA SER A 459 -59.15 -24.58 57.42
C SER A 459 -60.10 -23.59 56.72
N PHE A 460 -59.58 -22.72 55.85
CA PHE A 460 -60.38 -21.73 55.11
C PHE A 460 -61.49 -22.34 54.23
N PRO A 461 -61.28 -23.46 53.51
CA PRO A 461 -62.35 -24.14 52.75
C PRO A 461 -63.48 -24.70 53.63
N GLU A 462 -63.17 -25.25 54.81
CA GLU A 462 -64.18 -25.76 55.74
C GLU A 462 -65.00 -24.61 56.36
N ALA A 463 -64.32 -23.54 56.77
CA ALA A 463 -64.97 -22.32 57.23
C ALA A 463 -65.89 -21.72 56.14
N MET A 464 -65.41 -21.66 54.90
CA MET A 464 -66.19 -21.17 53.75
C MET A 464 -67.39 -22.07 53.42
N GLY A 465 -67.22 -23.40 53.49
CA GLY A 465 -68.33 -24.35 53.34
C GLY A 465 -69.39 -24.22 54.44
N SER A 466 -68.97 -23.93 55.68
CA SER A 466 -69.90 -23.65 56.79
C SER A 466 -70.67 -22.33 56.56
N MET A 467 -70.01 -21.28 56.08
CA MET A 467 -70.65 -20.01 55.70
C MET A 467 -71.61 -20.17 54.53
N GLN A 468 -71.23 -20.90 53.47
CA GLN A 468 -72.10 -21.19 52.34
C GLN A 468 -73.34 -22.00 52.77
N SER A 469 -73.18 -22.95 53.69
CA SER A 469 -74.29 -23.72 54.27
C SER A 469 -75.24 -22.86 55.10
N GLN A 470 -74.73 -21.87 55.86
CA GLN A 470 -75.58 -20.90 56.56
C GLN A 470 -76.29 -19.96 55.57
N LEU A 471 -75.58 -19.44 54.57
CA LEU A 471 -76.13 -18.55 53.54
C LEU A 471 -77.22 -19.25 52.71
N HIS A 472 -77.08 -20.54 52.43
CA HIS A 472 -78.12 -21.35 51.80
C HIS A 472 -79.40 -21.42 52.65
N LYS A 473 -79.28 -21.69 53.96
CA LYS A 473 -80.43 -21.71 54.89
C LYS A 473 -81.13 -20.35 55.00
N TYR A 474 -80.37 -19.26 55.03
CA TYR A 474 -80.95 -17.92 55.00
C TYR A 474 -81.65 -17.61 53.66
N LYS A 475 -81.16 -18.16 52.54
CA LYS A 475 -81.79 -18.04 51.22
C LYS A 475 -83.08 -18.86 51.10
N GLU A 476 -83.13 -20.04 51.71
CA GLU A 476 -84.35 -20.86 51.83
C GLU A 476 -85.42 -20.13 52.66
N ALA A 477 -85.07 -19.71 53.88
CA ALA A 477 -85.99 -18.94 54.73
C ALA A 477 -86.46 -17.63 54.07
N ALA A 478 -85.61 -16.97 53.27
CA ALA A 478 -86.03 -15.82 52.47
C ALA A 478 -87.02 -16.20 51.36
N SER A 479 -86.87 -17.37 50.73
CA SER A 479 -87.81 -17.91 49.74
C SER A 479 -89.18 -18.21 50.37
N ASP A 480 -89.19 -18.80 51.57
CA ASP A 480 -90.43 -19.08 52.31
C ASP A 480 -91.20 -17.78 52.64
N VAL A 481 -90.48 -16.73 53.05
CA VAL A 481 -91.04 -15.38 53.26
C VAL A 481 -91.60 -14.77 51.97
N HIS A 482 -91.07 -15.13 50.79
CA HIS A 482 -91.66 -14.71 49.51
C HIS A 482 -92.91 -15.52 49.16
N SER A 483 -92.97 -16.82 49.48
CA SER A 483 -94.19 -17.62 49.33
C SER A 483 -95.33 -17.07 50.20
N VAL A 484 -95.09 -16.89 51.50
CA VAL A 484 -96.09 -16.35 52.44
C VAL A 484 -96.54 -14.94 52.03
N ARG A 485 -95.67 -14.13 51.42
CA ARG A 485 -96.03 -12.83 50.85
C ARG A 485 -96.92 -12.96 49.62
N ALA A 486 -96.68 -13.92 48.73
CA ALA A 486 -97.54 -14.20 47.58
C ALA A 486 -98.92 -14.72 48.02
N ASP A 487 -98.97 -15.59 49.03
CA ASP A 487 -100.22 -16.07 49.63
C ASP A 487 -101.01 -14.92 50.28
N MET A 488 -100.33 -14.00 50.98
CA MET A 488 -100.93 -12.79 51.54
C MET A 488 -101.46 -11.84 50.45
N GLN A 489 -100.74 -11.68 49.34
CA GLN A 489 -101.19 -10.88 48.19
C GLN A 489 -102.38 -11.52 47.47
N SER A 490 -102.40 -12.86 47.36
CA SER A 490 -103.54 -13.62 46.85
C SER A 490 -104.79 -13.38 47.71
N LEU A 491 -104.66 -13.52 49.03
CA LEU A 491 -105.73 -13.23 49.99
C LEU A 491 -106.20 -11.77 49.93
N SER A 492 -105.28 -10.80 49.78
CA SER A 492 -105.64 -9.39 49.57
C SER A 492 -106.48 -9.23 48.30
N SER A 493 -106.07 -9.81 47.17
CA SER A 493 -106.82 -9.71 45.91
C SER A 493 -108.22 -10.35 45.96
N ILE A 494 -108.41 -11.35 46.84
CA ILE A 494 -109.73 -11.93 47.13
C ILE A 494 -110.58 -10.97 47.96
N ILE A 495 -109.99 -10.26 48.93
CA ILE A 495 -110.67 -9.22 49.73
C ILE A 495 -111.04 -8.02 48.84
N ASP A 496 -110.11 -7.52 48.03
CA ASP A 496 -110.35 -6.41 47.08
C ASP A 496 -111.48 -6.74 46.09
N ARG A 497 -111.63 -8.02 45.70
CA ARG A 497 -112.75 -8.49 44.86
C ARG A 497 -114.06 -8.58 45.64
N MET A 498 -114.04 -9.08 46.88
CA MET A 498 -115.22 -9.10 47.77
C MET A 498 -115.75 -7.68 48.04
N GLU A 499 -114.86 -6.72 48.23
CA GLU A 499 -115.21 -5.31 48.44
C GLU A 499 -115.88 -4.71 47.20
N LYS A 500 -115.31 -4.94 46.00
CA LYS A 500 -115.92 -4.53 44.72
C LYS A 500 -117.26 -5.22 44.45
N GLU A 501 -117.41 -6.50 44.77
CA GLU A 501 -118.70 -7.21 44.65
C GLU A 501 -119.77 -6.60 45.58
N CYS A 502 -119.39 -6.10 46.76
CA CYS A 502 -120.27 -5.31 47.62
C CYS A 502 -120.57 -3.90 47.05
N GLU A 503 -119.60 -3.22 46.46
CA GLU A 503 -119.83 -1.93 45.78
C GLU A 503 -120.74 -2.07 44.55
N ASP A 504 -120.57 -3.11 43.73
CA ASP A 504 -121.38 -3.41 42.55
C ASP A 504 -122.82 -3.81 42.90
N LEU A 505 -123.04 -4.46 44.05
CA LEU A 505 -124.39 -4.69 44.58
C LEU A 505 -125.01 -3.40 45.15
N SER A 506 -124.19 -2.52 45.72
CA SER A 506 -124.61 -1.20 46.23
C SER A 506 -124.94 -0.21 45.11
N SER A 507 -124.22 -0.23 44.00
CA SER A 507 -124.53 0.56 42.80
C SER A 507 -125.79 0.05 42.12
N ARG A 508 -125.90 -1.26 41.84
CA ARG A 508 -127.11 -1.88 41.27
C ARG A 508 -128.38 -1.60 42.07
N SER A 509 -128.29 -1.57 43.40
CA SER A 509 -129.41 -1.18 44.28
C SER A 509 -129.87 0.26 44.02
N LYS A 510 -128.93 1.21 43.89
CA LYS A 510 -129.22 2.62 43.56
C LYS A 510 -129.75 2.78 42.13
N ASP A 511 -129.18 2.03 41.18
CA ASP A 511 -129.58 2.07 39.77
C ASP A 511 -131.00 1.52 39.58
N GLN A 512 -131.39 0.45 40.28
CA GLN A 512 -132.77 -0.06 40.27
C GLN A 512 -133.77 0.94 40.86
N ILE A 513 -133.39 1.68 41.90
CA ILE A 513 -134.21 2.77 42.46
C ILE A 513 -134.37 3.91 41.43
N ALA A 514 -133.29 4.28 40.74
CA ALA A 514 -133.31 5.30 39.69
C ALA A 514 -134.10 4.85 38.44
N GLU A 515 -133.97 3.60 38.01
CA GLU A 515 -134.72 3.01 36.90
C GLU A 515 -136.22 2.96 37.19
N THR A 516 -136.60 2.62 38.44
CA THR A 516 -138.01 2.66 38.88
C THR A 516 -138.60 4.07 38.74
N GLN A 517 -137.85 5.11 39.11
CA GLN A 517 -138.26 6.51 38.95
C GLN A 517 -138.29 6.93 37.47
N LYS A 518 -137.41 6.38 36.63
CA LYS A 518 -137.29 6.72 35.21
C LYS A 518 -138.36 6.07 34.33
N LEU A 519 -138.72 4.82 34.62
CA LEU A 519 -139.86 4.13 34.00
C LEU A 519 -141.17 4.87 34.26
N GLN A 520 -141.31 5.47 35.45
CA GLN A 520 -142.45 6.30 35.82
C GLN A 520 -142.57 7.59 34.98
N ALA A 521 -141.46 8.08 34.40
CA ALA A 521 -141.45 9.20 33.46
C ALA A 521 -141.63 8.77 31.99
N THR A 522 -140.97 7.70 31.52
CA THR A 522 -141.04 7.29 30.11
C THR A 522 -142.41 6.80 29.65
N VAL A 523 -143.29 6.40 30.59
CA VAL A 523 -144.72 6.13 30.31
C VAL A 523 -145.47 7.40 29.86
N GLN A 524 -144.97 8.59 30.20
CA GLN A 524 -145.55 9.89 29.87
C GLN A 524 -145.09 10.40 28.49
N ASP A 525 -143.85 10.12 28.10
CA ASP A 525 -143.26 10.56 26.81
C ASP A 525 -143.70 9.69 25.61
N LEU A 526 -143.89 8.37 25.83
CA LEU A 526 -144.25 7.41 24.76
C LEU A 526 -145.60 7.69 24.09
N THR A 527 -146.42 8.56 24.67
CA THR A 527 -147.69 9.04 24.11
C THR A 527 -147.54 10.00 22.92
N GLU A 528 -146.40 10.69 22.77
CA GLU A 528 -146.24 11.73 21.74
C GLU A 528 -145.52 11.24 20.46
N VAL A 529 -144.46 10.45 20.60
CA VAL A 529 -143.52 10.11 19.49
C VAL A 529 -144.15 9.28 18.34
N ASN A 530 -145.31 8.67 18.55
CA ASN A 530 -145.92 7.71 17.62
C ASN A 530 -146.53 8.35 16.34
N GLN A 531 -146.37 9.66 16.13
CA GLN A 531 -147.01 10.41 15.03
C GLN A 531 -146.08 10.68 13.83
N ASP A 532 -144.78 10.87 14.06
CA ASP A 532 -143.87 11.44 13.04
C ASP A 532 -143.15 10.41 12.14
N LEU A 533 -143.03 9.16 12.57
CA LEU A 533 -142.10 8.16 11.99
C LEU A 533 -142.51 7.61 10.60
N LYS A 534 -143.46 8.26 9.91
CA LYS A 534 -144.13 7.78 8.70
C LYS A 534 -143.62 8.39 7.39
N LEU A 535 -142.75 9.40 7.44
CA LEU A 535 -142.48 10.31 6.31
C LEU A 535 -141.20 10.01 5.48
N ILE A 536 -140.25 9.22 6.00
CA ILE A 536 -138.83 9.30 5.57
C ILE A 536 -138.41 8.25 4.51
N ILE A 537 -139.24 7.26 4.18
CA ILE A 537 -138.79 6.01 3.52
C ILE A 537 -138.53 6.11 1.99
N ASP A 538 -139.18 7.01 1.26
CA ASP A 538 -139.41 6.81 -0.19
C ASP A 538 -138.30 7.25 -1.19
N MET A 539 -137.23 7.96 -0.77
CA MET A 539 -136.61 8.94 -1.70
C MET A 539 -135.34 8.58 -2.52
N TYR A 540 -134.66 7.42 -2.37
CA TYR A 540 -133.31 7.24 -3.00
C TYR A 540 -132.92 5.81 -3.50
N ARG A 541 -132.93 5.56 -4.84
CA ARG A 541 -132.18 4.48 -5.58
C ARG A 541 -132.03 4.81 -7.11
N ARG A 542 -131.02 4.22 -7.81
CA ARG A 542 -130.58 4.33 -9.28
C ARG A 542 -129.39 5.32 -9.55
N GLU A 543 -128.60 5.38 -10.65
CA GLU A 543 -128.08 4.58 -11.82
C GLU A 543 -126.97 5.48 -12.55
N SER A 544 -126.17 5.19 -13.62
CA SER A 544 -125.95 4.12 -14.64
C SER A 544 -124.45 4.00 -15.11
N THR A 545 -124.09 3.88 -16.43
CA THR A 545 -122.76 3.47 -17.00
C THR A 545 -122.53 3.84 -18.50
N GLU A 546 -121.28 3.95 -19.03
CA GLU A 546 -121.01 3.96 -20.52
C GLU A 546 -119.60 3.47 -21.03
N SER A 547 -119.17 3.78 -22.29
CA SER A 547 -118.63 2.77 -23.26
C SER A 547 -117.24 2.98 -23.96
N ARG A 548 -117.14 2.74 -25.30
CA ARG A 548 -116.08 1.90 -25.95
C ARG A 548 -114.91 2.61 -26.67
N GLU A 549 -115.07 3.81 -27.21
CA GLU A 549 -114.16 4.38 -28.24
C GLU A 549 -112.74 4.72 -27.75
N VAL A 550 -112.54 4.84 -26.43
CA VAL A 550 -111.25 5.17 -25.78
C VAL A 550 -110.13 4.14 -26.08
N LEU A 551 -110.50 2.92 -26.44
CA LEU A 551 -109.56 1.78 -26.58
C LEU A 551 -108.63 1.89 -27.80
N GLU A 552 -109.09 2.41 -28.95
CA GLU A 552 -108.32 2.37 -30.20
C GLU A 552 -107.22 3.44 -30.24
N ALA A 553 -107.41 4.57 -29.57
CA ALA A 553 -106.41 5.65 -29.49
C ALA A 553 -105.11 5.21 -28.76
N ARG A 554 -105.23 4.33 -27.76
CA ARG A 554 -104.08 3.79 -27.00
C ARG A 554 -103.13 2.97 -27.86
N ASP A 555 -103.65 2.25 -28.85
CA ASP A 555 -102.88 1.26 -29.59
C ASP A 555 -101.89 1.86 -30.60
N LEU A 556 -102.04 3.16 -30.91
CA LEU A 556 -101.06 3.94 -31.69
C LEU A 556 -99.98 4.58 -30.79
N GLU A 557 -100.34 5.01 -29.58
CA GLU A 557 -99.44 5.58 -28.58
C GLU A 557 -98.30 4.59 -28.23
N TYR A 558 -98.64 3.33 -27.96
CA TYR A 558 -97.67 2.28 -27.64
C TYR A 558 -96.66 2.01 -28.78
N LYS A 559 -97.09 2.12 -30.03
CA LYS A 559 -96.22 1.86 -31.21
C LYS A 559 -95.17 2.96 -31.43
N ALA A 560 -95.47 4.19 -31.03
CA ALA A 560 -94.49 5.28 -31.01
C ALA A 560 -93.47 5.10 -29.87
N TRP A 561 -93.95 4.78 -28.67
CA TRP A 561 -93.12 4.56 -27.47
C TRP A 561 -92.03 3.49 -27.67
N ALA A 562 -92.38 2.38 -28.33
CA ALA A 562 -91.45 1.28 -28.60
C ALA A 562 -90.22 1.71 -29.42
N ARG A 563 -90.37 2.64 -30.38
CA ARG A 563 -89.25 3.12 -31.22
C ARG A 563 -88.29 4.02 -30.44
N VAL A 564 -88.83 4.89 -29.58
CA VAL A 564 -88.01 5.77 -28.71
C VAL A 564 -87.19 4.93 -27.73
N GLN A 565 -87.82 3.92 -27.12
CA GLN A 565 -87.14 3.03 -26.18
C GLN A 565 -86.05 2.18 -26.87
N SER A 566 -86.31 1.70 -28.09
CA SER A 566 -85.31 0.97 -28.91
C SER A 566 -84.06 1.81 -29.18
N LEU A 567 -84.22 3.06 -29.63
CA LEU A 567 -83.09 3.98 -29.84
C LEU A 567 -82.35 4.26 -28.54
N LYS A 568 -83.07 4.49 -27.42
CA LYS A 568 -82.49 4.70 -26.09
C LYS A 568 -81.71 3.48 -25.57
N SER A 569 -82.07 2.26 -25.98
CA SER A 569 -81.29 1.05 -25.68
C SER A 569 -80.10 0.80 -26.62
N SER A 570 -80.03 1.50 -27.77
CA SER A 570 -78.91 1.40 -28.72
C SER A 570 -77.76 2.39 -28.43
N LEU A 571 -78.06 3.48 -27.71
CA LEU A 571 -77.05 4.42 -27.22
C LEU A 571 -76.42 3.84 -25.95
N ASP A 572 -75.22 3.26 -26.07
CA ASP A 572 -74.55 2.50 -25.01
C ASP A 572 -73.87 3.41 -23.95
N GLU A 573 -74.67 4.33 -23.41
CA GLU A 573 -74.30 5.39 -22.46
C GLU A 573 -73.61 4.82 -21.21
N ARG A 574 -74.12 3.71 -20.67
CA ARG A 574 -73.56 3.03 -19.49
C ARG A 574 -72.17 2.44 -19.71
N ASN A 575 -71.85 2.03 -20.94
CA ASN A 575 -70.51 1.53 -21.29
C ASN A 575 -69.50 2.69 -21.32
N LEU A 576 -69.90 3.86 -21.83
CA LEU A 576 -69.09 5.08 -21.74
C LEU A 576 -68.92 5.54 -20.29
N GLU A 577 -69.99 5.59 -19.48
CA GLU A 577 -69.91 5.89 -18.04
C GLU A 577 -68.97 4.94 -17.30
N SER A 578 -69.10 3.63 -17.53
CA SER A 578 -68.26 2.60 -16.92
C SER A 578 -66.78 2.80 -17.29
N ARG A 579 -66.47 3.03 -18.56
CA ARG A 579 -65.11 3.31 -19.04
C ARG A 579 -64.51 4.58 -18.45
N VAL A 580 -65.30 5.66 -18.32
CA VAL A 580 -64.86 6.89 -17.65
C VAL A 580 -64.61 6.65 -16.16
N LYS A 581 -65.47 5.88 -15.48
CA LYS A 581 -65.28 5.53 -14.07
C LYS A 581 -64.00 4.72 -13.85
N THR A 582 -63.75 3.69 -14.66
CA THR A 582 -62.51 2.90 -14.58
C THR A 582 -61.26 3.73 -14.91
N ALA A 583 -61.35 4.69 -15.84
CA ALA A 583 -60.25 5.61 -16.12
C ALA A 583 -59.94 6.52 -14.91
N ASN A 584 -60.97 7.12 -14.29
CA ASN A 584 -60.82 7.96 -13.10
C ASN A 584 -60.30 7.17 -11.89
N GLU A 585 -60.75 5.92 -11.70
CA GLU A 585 -60.24 5.02 -10.67
C GLU A 585 -58.75 4.67 -10.89
N ALA A 586 -58.36 4.40 -12.14
CA ALA A 586 -56.96 4.17 -12.49
C ALA A 586 -56.08 5.42 -12.31
N GLU A 587 -56.59 6.60 -12.66
CA GLU A 587 -55.89 7.87 -12.44
C GLU A 587 -55.69 8.14 -10.94
N ALA A 588 -56.74 8.00 -10.12
CA ALA A 588 -56.63 8.17 -8.67
C ALA A 588 -55.59 7.22 -8.03
N ILE A 589 -55.54 5.96 -8.46
CA ILE A 589 -54.51 4.99 -8.04
C ILE A 589 -53.11 5.46 -8.47
N SER A 590 -52.96 6.06 -9.65
CA SER A 590 -51.69 6.60 -10.13
C SER A 590 -51.23 7.82 -9.33
N GLN A 591 -52.14 8.75 -9.01
CA GLN A 591 -51.87 9.94 -8.21
C GLN A 591 -51.50 9.56 -6.76
N GLN A 592 -52.20 8.57 -6.18
CA GLN A 592 -51.87 8.04 -4.85
C GLN A 592 -50.47 7.40 -4.81
N ARG A 593 -50.08 6.66 -5.87
CA ARG A 593 -48.72 6.09 -6.01
C ARG A 593 -47.66 7.17 -6.17
N LEU A 594 -47.95 8.24 -6.91
CA LEU A 594 -47.05 9.39 -7.06
C LEU A 594 -46.83 10.09 -5.70
N ALA A 595 -47.90 10.44 -4.98
CA ALA A 595 -47.82 11.06 -3.66
C ALA A 595 -47.06 10.19 -2.64
N ALA A 596 -47.24 8.87 -2.67
CA ALA A 596 -46.47 7.94 -1.83
C ALA A 596 -44.97 7.92 -2.18
N ALA A 597 -44.62 7.99 -3.48
CA ALA A 597 -43.23 8.08 -3.92
C ALA A 597 -42.59 9.44 -3.56
N GLU A 598 -43.33 10.54 -3.68
CA GLU A 598 -42.88 11.88 -3.29
C GLU A 598 -42.63 11.97 -1.77
N ALA A 599 -43.51 11.38 -0.95
CA ALA A 599 -43.33 11.29 0.49
C ALA A 599 -42.08 10.48 0.88
N GLU A 600 -41.81 9.36 0.20
CA GLU A 600 -40.59 8.57 0.39
C GLU A 600 -39.33 9.34 -0.06
N ILE A 601 -39.39 10.07 -1.20
CA ILE A 601 -38.30 10.95 -1.65
C ILE A 601 -38.02 12.06 -0.62
N ALA A 602 -39.06 12.67 -0.03
CA ALA A 602 -38.91 13.65 1.04
C ALA A 602 -38.27 13.02 2.30
N ARG A 603 -38.71 11.82 2.69
CA ARG A 603 -38.15 11.06 3.83
C ARG A 603 -36.69 10.64 3.60
N LEU A 604 -36.30 10.34 2.36
CA LEU A 604 -34.92 10.03 1.99
C LEU A 604 -34.04 11.29 1.98
N ARG A 605 -34.53 12.42 1.45
CA ARG A 605 -33.86 13.72 1.54
C ARG A 605 -33.63 14.12 3.01
N GLN A 606 -34.62 13.96 3.89
CA GLN A 606 -34.47 14.25 5.32
C GLN A 606 -33.38 13.37 5.97
N LYS A 607 -33.32 12.07 5.66
CA LYS A 607 -32.25 11.17 6.15
C LYS A 607 -30.87 11.55 5.60
N LEU A 608 -30.78 11.98 4.34
CA LEU A 608 -29.53 12.47 3.75
C LEU A 608 -29.01 13.72 4.47
N GLU A 609 -29.89 14.71 4.73
CA GLU A 609 -29.49 15.91 5.48
C GLU A 609 -29.18 15.63 6.95
N ALA A 610 -29.81 14.62 7.58
CA ALA A 610 -29.41 14.15 8.90
C ALA A 610 -27.98 13.57 8.85
N SER A 611 -27.74 12.58 7.99
CA SER A 611 -26.44 11.93 7.83
C SER A 611 -25.30 12.91 7.46
N LYS A 612 -25.60 13.97 6.70
CA LYS A 612 -24.64 15.06 6.44
C LYS A 612 -24.26 15.84 7.71
N ARG A 613 -25.22 16.15 8.59
CA ARG A 613 -24.94 16.82 9.87
C ARG A 613 -24.11 15.93 10.79
N ASP A 614 -24.49 14.65 10.87
CA ASP A 614 -23.75 13.64 11.64
C ASP A 614 -22.30 13.52 11.13
N LEU A 615 -22.10 13.50 9.80
CA LEU A 615 -20.78 13.49 9.17
C LEU A 615 -19.96 14.75 9.47
N THR A 616 -20.57 15.94 9.45
CA THR A 616 -19.85 17.17 9.86
C THR A 616 -19.47 17.15 11.33
N GLN A 617 -20.37 16.71 12.22
CA GLN A 617 -20.08 16.59 13.66
C GLN A 617 -18.94 15.60 13.93
N LEU A 618 -18.95 14.44 13.26
CA LEU A 618 -17.87 13.45 13.35
C LEU A 618 -16.55 13.98 12.78
N SER A 619 -16.59 14.79 11.70
CA SER A 619 -15.40 15.44 11.15
C SER A 619 -14.79 16.46 12.11
N ASP A 620 -15.63 17.25 12.81
CA ASP A 620 -15.15 18.26 13.75
C ASP A 620 -14.64 17.63 15.06
N VAL A 621 -15.26 16.53 15.53
CA VAL A 621 -14.70 15.70 16.62
C VAL A 621 -13.36 15.09 16.22
N LEU A 622 -13.21 14.62 14.98
CA LEU A 622 -11.95 14.07 14.48
C LEU A 622 -10.84 15.13 14.40
N LYS A 623 -11.15 16.36 13.97
CA LYS A 623 -10.21 17.50 14.02
C LYS A 623 -9.77 17.80 15.45
N SER A 624 -10.73 17.98 16.36
CA SER A 624 -10.44 18.26 17.78
C SER A 624 -9.56 17.18 18.42
N LYS A 625 -9.75 15.90 18.06
CA LYS A 625 -8.86 14.81 18.49
C LYS A 625 -7.52 14.76 17.74
N SER A 626 -7.42 15.27 16.52
CA SER A 626 -6.13 15.50 15.86
C SER A 626 -5.34 16.61 16.59
N ASP A 627 -6.00 17.71 16.95
CA ASP A 627 -5.38 18.86 17.62
C ASP A 627 -4.90 18.47 19.04
N GLU A 628 -5.70 17.68 19.78
CA GLU A 628 -5.34 17.11 21.08
C GLU A 628 -4.13 16.16 20.98
N ASN A 629 -4.07 15.32 19.93
CA ASN A 629 -2.90 14.46 19.68
C ASN A 629 -1.63 15.26 19.32
N VAL A 630 -1.76 16.38 18.60
CA VAL A 630 -0.62 17.28 18.33
C VAL A 630 -0.13 17.94 19.63
N ALA A 631 -1.03 18.32 20.54
CA ALA A 631 -0.65 18.81 21.86
C ALA A 631 0.12 17.74 22.66
N TYR A 632 -0.39 16.50 22.73
CA TYR A 632 0.31 15.40 23.40
C TYR A 632 1.68 15.07 22.78
N LEU A 633 1.82 15.16 21.45
CA LEU A 633 3.13 14.99 20.80
C LEU A 633 4.12 16.08 21.22
N SER A 634 3.68 17.34 21.34
CA SER A 634 4.55 18.43 21.83
C SER A 634 4.91 18.31 23.31
N GLU A 635 4.03 17.72 24.14
CA GLU A 635 4.32 17.39 25.53
C GLU A 635 5.36 16.26 25.63
N ILE A 636 5.21 15.21 24.82
CA ILE A 636 6.17 14.09 24.72
C ILE A 636 7.55 14.58 24.23
N GLU A 637 7.59 15.46 23.23
CA GLU A 637 8.84 16.08 22.73
C GLU A 637 9.52 16.92 23.82
N THR A 638 8.74 17.71 24.58
CA THR A 638 9.24 18.49 25.72
C THR A 638 9.80 17.60 26.84
N ILE A 639 9.12 16.51 27.17
CA ILE A 639 9.56 15.52 28.16
C ILE A 639 10.81 14.78 27.67
N GLY A 640 10.90 14.45 26.38
CA GLY A 640 12.07 13.83 25.76
C GLY A 640 13.32 14.69 25.90
N GLN A 641 13.25 15.97 25.52
CA GLN A 641 14.37 16.90 25.67
C GLN A 641 14.82 17.03 27.14
N ALA A 642 13.88 17.11 28.09
CA ALA A 642 14.21 17.17 29.52
C ALA A 642 14.87 15.87 30.04
N TYR A 643 14.55 14.71 29.45
CA TYR A 643 15.21 13.45 29.74
C TYR A 643 16.63 13.39 29.16
N ASP A 644 16.83 13.84 27.91
CA ASP A 644 18.14 13.87 27.24
C ASP A 644 19.11 14.83 27.93
N ASP A 645 18.63 15.99 28.38
CA ASP A 645 19.38 16.95 29.19
C ASP A 645 19.83 16.32 30.53
N MET A 646 18.92 15.61 31.22
CA MET A 646 19.21 14.88 32.46
C MET A 646 20.16 13.70 32.22
N GLN A 647 20.03 12.98 31.11
CA GLN A 647 20.93 11.88 30.74
C GLN A 647 22.34 12.42 30.47
N THR A 648 22.46 13.56 29.80
CA THR A 648 23.73 14.28 29.58
C THR A 648 24.36 14.71 30.91
N GLN A 649 23.58 15.25 31.84
CA GLN A 649 24.04 15.59 33.19
C GLN A 649 24.55 14.36 33.96
N ASN A 650 23.83 13.23 33.87
CA ASN A 650 24.22 11.97 34.52
C ASN A 650 25.49 11.36 33.91
N GLN A 651 25.69 11.45 32.59
CA GLN A 651 26.94 11.03 31.94
C GLN A 651 28.13 11.86 32.43
N HIS A 652 27.97 13.18 32.52
CA HIS A 652 29.00 14.08 33.06
C HIS A 652 29.33 13.78 34.53
N LEU A 653 28.33 13.52 35.37
CA LEU A 653 28.54 13.10 36.76
C LEU A 653 29.25 11.75 36.87
N LEU A 654 28.91 10.78 36.01
CA LEU A 654 29.58 9.48 35.95
C LEU A 654 31.06 9.64 35.55
N GLN A 655 31.34 10.47 34.54
CA GLN A 655 32.72 10.79 34.14
C GLN A 655 33.52 11.42 35.29
N GLN A 656 32.94 12.38 36.03
CA GLN A 656 33.60 12.97 37.21
C GLN A 656 33.90 11.94 38.30
N ILE A 657 33.01 10.96 38.51
CA ILE A 657 33.26 9.85 39.45
C ILE A 657 34.42 8.97 38.95
N THR A 658 34.42 8.61 37.66
CA THR A 658 35.52 7.84 37.05
C THR A 658 36.86 8.57 37.17
N GLU A 659 36.93 9.86 36.80
CA GLU A 659 38.15 10.68 36.90
C GLU A 659 38.67 10.80 38.34
N ARG A 660 37.77 10.95 39.32
CA ARG A 660 38.10 10.95 40.75
C ARG A 660 38.64 9.60 41.20
N ASP A 661 38.05 8.50 40.76
CA ASP A 661 38.46 7.16 41.18
C ASP A 661 39.76 6.72 40.50
N ASP A 662 40.01 7.17 39.28
CA ASP A 662 41.30 7.11 38.60
C ASP A 662 42.41 7.87 39.38
N TYR A 663 42.08 9.03 39.95
CA TYR A 663 42.98 9.77 40.84
C TYR A 663 43.21 9.03 42.16
N ASN A 664 42.16 8.47 42.78
CA ASN A 664 42.25 7.67 43.99
C ASN A 664 43.14 6.43 43.79
N ILE A 665 43.02 5.74 42.64
CA ILE A 665 43.87 4.60 42.27
C ILE A 665 45.34 5.03 42.14
N LYS A 666 45.63 6.16 41.46
CA LYS A 666 46.99 6.71 41.35
C LYS A 666 47.59 7.01 42.72
N LEU A 667 46.84 7.67 43.60
CA LEU A 667 47.25 7.99 44.97
C LEU A 667 47.52 6.74 45.82
N VAL A 668 46.69 5.69 45.70
CA VAL A 668 46.89 4.40 46.38
C VAL A 668 48.14 3.69 45.84
N LEU A 669 48.38 3.69 44.53
CA LEU A 669 49.58 3.11 43.92
C LEU A 669 50.86 3.84 44.37
N GLU A 670 50.83 5.17 44.47
CA GLU A 670 51.95 5.95 45.03
C GLU A 670 52.16 5.66 46.51
N GLY A 671 51.08 5.55 47.30
CA GLY A 671 51.15 5.13 48.71
C GLY A 671 51.62 3.68 48.92
N VAL A 672 51.46 2.79 47.94
CA VAL A 672 52.07 1.45 47.95
C VAL A 672 53.56 1.54 47.62
N ARG A 673 53.95 2.25 46.54
CA ARG A 673 55.35 2.46 46.16
C ARG A 673 56.17 3.12 47.27
N ALA A 674 55.61 4.12 47.95
CA ALA A 674 56.26 4.80 49.08
C ALA A 674 56.53 3.85 50.25
N ARG A 675 55.58 2.95 50.57
CA ARG A 675 55.77 1.92 51.61
C ARG A 675 56.79 0.87 51.19
N GLN A 676 56.79 0.42 49.94
CA GLN A 676 57.81 -0.49 49.41
C GLN A 676 59.21 0.13 49.47
N LEU A 677 59.36 1.41 49.11
CA LEU A 677 60.63 2.13 49.22
C LEU A 677 61.07 2.28 50.68
N GLN A 678 60.14 2.57 51.60
CA GLN A 678 60.42 2.62 53.04
C GLN A 678 60.84 1.26 53.61
N GLU A 679 60.24 0.17 53.15
CA GLU A 679 60.59 -1.20 53.54
C GLU A 679 61.99 -1.61 53.03
N ILE A 680 62.32 -1.27 51.78
CA ILE A 680 63.67 -1.44 51.22
C ILE A 680 64.69 -0.66 52.05
N MET A 681 64.46 0.63 52.30
CA MET A 681 65.34 1.47 53.14
C MET A 681 65.48 0.95 54.57
N LEU A 682 64.43 0.32 55.14
CA LEU A 682 64.50 -0.31 56.45
C LEU A 682 65.35 -1.60 56.43
N ILE A 683 65.28 -2.40 55.38
CA ILE A 683 66.10 -3.61 55.20
C ILE A 683 67.56 -3.22 54.95
N GLU A 684 67.83 -2.21 54.11
CA GLU A 684 69.15 -1.64 53.90
C GLU A 684 69.74 -1.12 55.21
N LYS A 685 68.96 -0.33 55.98
CA LYS A 685 69.36 0.13 57.32
C LYS A 685 69.69 -1.04 58.25
N GLN A 686 68.84 -2.05 58.36
CA GLN A 686 69.10 -3.22 59.21
C GLN A 686 70.32 -4.05 58.76
N THR A 687 70.65 -4.00 57.47
CA THR A 687 71.84 -4.66 56.92
C THR A 687 73.09 -3.88 57.30
N LEU A 688 73.09 -2.56 57.11
CA LEU A 688 74.17 -1.66 57.56
C LEU A 688 74.35 -1.72 59.10
N GLU A 689 73.28 -1.79 59.88
CA GLU A 689 73.37 -1.96 61.35
C GLU A 689 74.06 -3.30 61.73
N LYS A 690 73.83 -4.38 60.97
CA LYS A 690 74.52 -5.67 61.17
C LYS A 690 75.98 -5.62 60.73
N GLU A 691 76.28 -4.98 59.60
CA GLU A 691 77.65 -4.78 59.13
C GLU A 691 78.47 -3.94 60.12
N VAL A 692 77.88 -2.87 60.67
CA VAL A 692 78.48 -2.06 61.75
C VAL A 692 78.67 -2.89 63.03
N GLN A 693 77.69 -3.72 63.42
CA GLN A 693 77.85 -4.62 64.58
C GLN A 693 78.98 -5.66 64.35
N GLN A 694 79.10 -6.23 63.15
CA GLN A 694 80.15 -7.18 62.79
C GLN A 694 81.53 -6.51 62.73
N ALA A 695 81.61 -5.30 62.18
CA ALA A 695 82.82 -4.49 62.18
C ALA A 695 83.25 -4.12 63.61
N ASN A 696 82.30 -3.74 64.47
CA ASN A 696 82.56 -3.42 65.88
C ASN A 696 83.00 -4.66 66.68
N ALA A 697 82.37 -5.82 66.46
CA ALA A 697 82.81 -7.08 67.08
C ALA A 697 84.22 -7.50 66.61
N SER A 698 84.54 -7.23 65.33
CA SER A 698 85.89 -7.45 64.78
C SER A 698 86.91 -6.47 65.38
N LEU A 699 86.52 -5.20 65.58
CA LEU A 699 87.33 -4.18 66.26
C LEU A 699 87.63 -4.59 67.71
N VAL A 700 86.62 -5.02 68.48
CA VAL A 700 86.82 -5.56 69.85
C VAL A 700 87.73 -6.81 69.84
N LEU A 701 87.65 -7.68 68.83
CA LEU A 701 88.58 -8.80 68.70
C LEU A 701 90.01 -8.36 68.38
N TYR A 702 90.19 -7.27 67.63
CA TYR A 702 91.50 -6.66 67.40
C TYR A 702 92.03 -5.95 68.66
N GLU A 703 91.19 -5.27 69.44
CA GLU A 703 91.53 -4.69 70.75
C GLU A 703 91.93 -5.78 71.75
N MET A 704 91.16 -6.87 71.88
CA MET A 704 91.50 -8.05 72.69
C MET A 704 92.74 -8.81 72.19
N LYS A 705 93.21 -8.53 70.98
CA LYS A 705 94.46 -9.06 70.44
C LYS A 705 95.62 -8.08 70.67
N ALA A 706 95.39 -6.78 70.57
CA ALA A 706 96.36 -5.74 70.92
C ALA A 706 96.71 -5.80 72.41
N ALA A 707 95.69 -5.81 73.29
CA ALA A 707 95.88 -5.98 74.73
C ALA A 707 96.62 -7.28 75.07
N ARG A 708 96.35 -8.41 74.38
CA ARG A 708 97.10 -9.67 74.56
C ARG A 708 98.49 -9.71 73.94
N ILE A 709 98.85 -8.72 73.12
CA ILE A 709 100.23 -8.50 72.67
C ILE A 709 100.95 -7.59 73.67
N GLU A 710 100.26 -6.59 74.23
CA GLU A 710 100.75 -5.75 75.33
C GLU A 710 101.02 -6.62 76.60
N ASP A 711 100.07 -7.45 77.02
CA ASP A 711 100.20 -8.48 78.08
C ASP A 711 101.30 -9.55 77.80
N GLN A 712 101.94 -9.55 76.63
CA GLN A 712 103.05 -10.44 76.26
C GLN A 712 104.40 -9.71 76.13
N PHE A 713 104.43 -8.40 76.37
CA PHE A 713 105.65 -7.57 76.35
C PHE A 713 106.00 -6.91 77.70
N ASP A 714 105.15 -7.06 78.72
CA ASP A 714 105.44 -6.81 80.15
C ASP A 714 105.89 -8.10 80.89
#